data_AF-A0A8T2QDU8-F1
#
_entry.id   AF-A0A8T2QDU8-F1
#
_cell.length_a   1.000
_cell.length_b   1.000
_cell.length_c   1.000
_cell.angle_alpha   90.00
_cell.angle_beta   90.00
_cell.angle_gamma   90.00
#
_symmetry.space_group_name_H-M   'P 1'
#
loop_
_entity.id
_entity.type
_entity.pdbx_description
1 polymer ?
#
loop_
_entity_poly.entity_id
_entity_poly.type
_entity_poly.pdbx_seq_one_letter_code
_entity_poly.pdbx_strand_id
1 'polypeptide(L)'
;MAGTYYQVFLCHRGPDAKRTFVNALHEKLKSKGISSFVDYEIEKGTEIEPHIGKAIENSLFFIIILSPDFASSKWCLDEVVRIMRVKNSAGRSHSSRNVLPVFYNVEPSQVRYQHSEPWDLSKVNRSSEMQRKTWSEALHELSKITGIEYKTDSMFQEEAVKRIVSWVESNLSDPISCEKESKWREQIEELEQMLTSEAFKSKDASIIGVHGTNTREFSDHVVKQFSSRFDAWSVLSDEADPIKKLYSDLIEIPDEQSDKLKFSDYPPLRLQNKRCLLVLDNHAGTGIEHLRPLLEHVKKNFKNQSLMVFTSRFQHRLREVEVDEVIRLPSSEDNGGLLFICHGADIHQSLVNHLEEMFCMRGLDVHLLSENEVLRDAKCLENATVILAIISSSLSINDFQRLIGNTSKIIYISYGRHSTNESSSDIRFDLEVRFEEATCHYDKVCFKLMVEKVMKTLNQADEKIMGGPDFPVGLVKRRKEIEKMLTESKSLQCFGRFGLVGMGGIGKTTTAMSIYNKMHKKFEASFFCLNIREHAGYDRGLEDLQAKILQNTVLNVNKDKRTYDIEHRQKKIEINDVEHGKSILSSELKGINALIVLDDVDHESHIDALYRPLCTLGAKSVVVITTRNRDSLKREQLTEIYEMQELDKESSERLFHWHAFLKPEAPAHLKTVSQDVIAACKGLPLSLKVIGSYLYGHESESDISLWEESFRHLQENEDIFGVLRISYDHLRGNEKEAFLDICCFLIGKLEDYVCIFLEGCYGMGQTLLNVLKSRSLVSTDAEGLIRVHDQLRDMGRHIVREGKKDRVWEEETANDVLEDGGRLSTLRGLSINTGMCFPENEVAMCPELRILVVNNGNMSGTDSHRHNSSRRGFLQKVRCRNLRWLTWENASFEHLPPGLCSEKLQVLNLSGSNIREVPAALPNLKYLWLPGCKNLKVLSKPIGTLMPSLRGLDLYGCSQLEGLDSSLGKLTDLRILNLSECRVPSEIAGLPCMQELYLEDCTSLTALSCLSTSLQILWLNGSCNVKRLNLNVS
;
A
#
# COMPACT_ATOMS: atom_id res chain seq x y z
N MET A 1 8.19 13.45 -11.94
CA MET A 1 7.10 13.78 -12.88
C MET A 1 7.24 12.91 -14.12
N ALA A 2 6.29 12.02 -14.38
CA ALA A 2 6.22 11.22 -15.60
C ALA A 2 5.97 12.13 -16.82
N GLY A 3 6.65 11.89 -17.93
CA GLY A 3 6.40 12.60 -19.18
C GLY A 3 5.03 12.20 -19.72
N THR A 4 4.04 13.09 -19.59
CA THR A 4 2.68 12.88 -20.05
C THR A 4 2.62 12.93 -21.59
N TYR A 5 2.11 11.86 -22.20
CA TYR A 5 1.83 11.79 -23.64
C TYR A 5 0.38 12.25 -23.89
N TYR A 6 0.20 13.32 -24.66
CA TYR A 6 -1.12 13.88 -24.97
C TYR A 6 -1.47 13.57 -26.42
N GLN A 7 -2.67 13.08 -26.72
CA GLN A 7 -3.08 12.85 -28.12
C GLN A 7 -3.39 14.17 -28.82
N VAL A 8 -3.94 15.15 -28.09
CA VAL A 8 -4.36 16.45 -28.63
C VAL A 8 -3.73 17.60 -27.82
N PHE A 9 -3.06 18.53 -28.49
CA PHE A 9 -2.61 19.78 -27.87
C PHE A 9 -3.62 20.90 -28.16
N LEU A 10 -4.17 21.53 -27.11
CA LEU A 10 -5.09 22.67 -27.24
C LEU A 10 -4.34 23.99 -27.07
N CYS A 11 -4.00 24.65 -28.18
CA CYS A 11 -3.36 25.97 -28.17
C CYS A 11 -4.44 27.05 -28.13
N HIS A 12 -4.46 27.86 -27.08
CA HIS A 12 -5.46 28.93 -26.92
C HIS A 12 -4.92 30.11 -26.10
N ARG A 13 -5.59 31.27 -26.22
CA ARG A 13 -5.31 32.41 -25.35
C ARG A 13 -6.12 32.29 -24.07
N GLY A 14 -5.43 32.41 -22.92
CA GLY A 14 -6.07 32.19 -21.63
C GLY A 14 -7.27 33.13 -21.34
N PRO A 15 -7.06 34.46 -21.31
CA PRO A 15 -8.10 35.40 -20.91
C PRO A 15 -9.36 35.46 -21.80
N ASP A 16 -9.29 35.04 -23.07
CA ASP A 16 -10.35 35.34 -24.06
C ASP A 16 -11.21 34.11 -24.41
N ALA A 17 -10.87 32.95 -23.86
CA ALA A 17 -11.67 31.73 -23.90
C ALA A 17 -12.21 31.39 -22.51
N LYS A 18 -12.81 32.37 -21.82
CA LYS A 18 -13.26 32.28 -20.41
C LYS A 18 -14.16 31.06 -20.16
N ARG A 19 -13.51 29.96 -19.75
CA ARG A 19 -13.96 28.79 -18.98
C ARG A 19 -15.13 27.95 -19.50
N THR A 20 -15.79 28.27 -20.61
CA THR A 20 -16.85 27.39 -21.16
C THR A 20 -16.43 26.63 -22.41
N PHE A 21 -15.86 27.27 -23.44
CA PHE A 21 -15.58 26.59 -24.73
C PHE A 21 -14.45 25.57 -24.66
N VAL A 22 -13.25 25.99 -24.25
CA VAL A 22 -12.07 25.10 -24.15
C VAL A 22 -12.32 23.99 -23.13
N ASN A 23 -12.96 24.31 -22.01
CA ASN A 23 -13.34 23.31 -21.01
C ASN A 23 -14.38 22.33 -21.55
N ALA A 24 -15.41 22.80 -22.25
CA ALA A 24 -16.40 21.90 -22.87
C ALA A 24 -15.74 21.00 -23.92
N LEU A 25 -14.78 21.51 -24.69
CA LEU A 25 -14.02 20.72 -25.65
C LEU A 25 -13.12 19.69 -24.97
N HIS A 26 -12.36 20.10 -23.95
CA HIS A 26 -11.49 19.23 -23.16
C HIS A 26 -12.29 18.12 -22.47
N GLU A 27 -13.38 18.46 -21.78
CA GLU A 27 -14.29 17.50 -21.15
C GLU A 27 -14.92 16.56 -22.19
N LYS A 28 -15.27 17.06 -23.38
CA LYS A 28 -15.84 16.19 -24.42
C LYS A 28 -14.79 15.24 -25.00
N LEU A 29 -13.56 15.69 -25.25
CA LEU A 29 -12.45 14.83 -25.66
C LEU A 29 -12.15 13.77 -24.58
N LYS A 30 -12.12 14.17 -23.32
CA LYS A 30 -11.93 13.27 -22.16
C LYS A 30 -13.06 12.25 -22.04
N SER A 31 -14.31 12.66 -22.25
CA SER A 31 -15.47 11.73 -22.28
C SER A 31 -15.40 10.69 -23.42
N LYS A 32 -14.55 10.93 -24.41
CA LYS A 32 -14.28 10.01 -25.53
C LYS A 32 -12.96 9.24 -25.37
N GLY A 33 -12.29 9.37 -24.22
CA GLY A 33 -10.99 8.73 -23.96
C GLY A 33 -9.82 9.36 -24.72
N ILE A 34 -9.97 10.57 -25.25
CA ILE A 34 -8.91 11.28 -25.98
C ILE A 34 -8.17 12.21 -25.00
N SER A 35 -6.89 11.92 -24.74
CA SER A 35 -6.07 12.75 -23.85
C SER A 35 -5.73 14.08 -24.52
N SER A 36 -6.01 15.20 -23.84
CA SER A 36 -5.71 16.53 -24.36
C SER A 36 -5.01 17.43 -23.33
N PHE A 37 -4.04 18.23 -23.79
CA PHE A 37 -3.28 19.17 -22.95
C PHE A 37 -3.89 20.58 -23.01
N VAL A 38 -4.03 21.23 -21.85
CA VAL A 38 -4.53 22.62 -21.71
C VAL A 38 -3.64 23.39 -20.72
N ASP A 39 -3.21 24.60 -21.10
CA ASP A 39 -2.16 25.37 -20.42
C ASP A 39 -2.43 25.81 -18.97
N TYR A 40 -3.63 25.59 -18.40
CA TYR A 40 -3.95 25.97 -17.01
C TYR A 40 -3.59 24.90 -15.96
N GLU A 41 -3.19 23.69 -16.36
CA GLU A 41 -2.87 22.60 -15.43
C GLU A 41 -1.44 22.70 -14.83
N ILE A 42 -0.72 23.78 -15.11
CA ILE A 42 0.64 23.98 -14.61
C ILE A 42 0.59 24.57 -13.19
N GLU A 43 1.15 23.84 -12.21
CA GLU A 43 1.25 24.27 -10.81
C GLU A 43 1.97 25.63 -10.68
N LYS A 44 1.50 26.50 -9.79
CA LYS A 44 2.15 27.79 -9.52
C LYS A 44 3.56 27.56 -8.95
N GLY A 45 4.59 27.77 -9.77
CA GLY A 45 6.00 27.75 -9.34
C GLY A 45 6.97 27.03 -10.28
N THR A 46 6.51 26.39 -11.36
CA THR A 46 7.38 25.69 -12.33
C THR A 46 7.77 26.58 -13.53
N GLU A 47 8.95 26.37 -14.12
CA GLU A 47 9.33 26.98 -15.38
C GLU A 47 8.43 26.46 -16.52
N ILE A 48 7.64 27.36 -17.11
CA ILE A 48 6.51 27.04 -18.00
C ILE A 48 6.99 26.53 -19.39
N GLU A 49 8.20 26.94 -19.83
CA GLU A 49 8.66 26.78 -21.22
C GLU A 49 9.07 25.35 -21.64
N PRO A 50 9.78 24.55 -20.82
CA PRO A 50 10.20 23.20 -21.21
C PRO A 50 9.06 22.18 -21.28
N HIS A 51 8.02 22.36 -20.45
CA HIS A 51 6.88 21.43 -20.36
C HIS A 51 5.95 21.55 -21.57
N ILE A 52 5.67 22.77 -22.01
CA ILE A 52 4.84 23.03 -23.19
C ILE A 52 5.56 22.60 -24.48
N GLY A 53 6.88 22.80 -24.56
CA GLY A 53 7.69 22.30 -25.67
C GLY A 53 7.59 20.77 -25.86
N LYS A 54 7.78 20.01 -24.77
CA LYS A 54 7.64 18.54 -24.77
C LYS A 54 6.20 18.08 -25.07
N ALA A 55 5.19 18.78 -24.55
CA ALA A 55 3.80 18.47 -24.84
C ALA A 55 3.48 18.64 -26.34
N ILE A 56 4.01 19.69 -26.99
CA ILE A 56 3.85 19.90 -28.44
C ILE A 56 4.56 18.79 -29.23
N GLU A 57 5.78 18.40 -28.84
CA GLU A 57 6.54 17.34 -29.54
C GLU A 57 5.89 15.96 -29.45
N ASN A 58 5.27 15.67 -28.31
CA ASN A 58 4.62 14.40 -28.01
C ASN A 58 3.14 14.35 -28.42
N SER A 59 2.58 15.43 -28.97
CA SER A 59 1.19 15.47 -29.42
C SER A 59 1.02 15.06 -30.89
N LEU A 60 -0.06 14.32 -31.15
CA LEU A 60 -0.40 13.83 -32.50
C LEU A 60 -1.29 14.80 -33.27
N PHE A 61 -2.21 15.48 -32.56
CA PHE A 61 -3.15 16.44 -33.10
C PHE A 61 -2.99 17.80 -32.43
N PHE A 62 -3.14 18.88 -33.19
CA PHE A 62 -3.06 20.24 -32.66
C PHE A 62 -4.34 21.00 -33.01
N ILE A 63 -5.05 21.49 -31.99
CA ILE A 63 -6.22 22.35 -32.17
C ILE A 63 -5.84 23.75 -31.73
N ILE A 64 -5.86 24.71 -32.65
CA ILE A 64 -5.44 26.09 -32.41
C ILE A 64 -6.66 27.00 -32.42
N ILE A 65 -7.03 27.53 -31.26
CA ILE A 65 -8.23 28.35 -31.06
C ILE A 65 -7.85 29.83 -31.17
N LEU A 66 -8.10 30.40 -32.33
CA LEU A 66 -7.78 31.78 -32.70
C LEU A 66 -8.91 32.72 -32.26
N SER A 67 -8.77 33.31 -31.07
CA SER A 67 -9.67 34.33 -30.52
C SER A 67 -9.20 35.76 -30.83
N PRO A 68 -10.03 36.81 -30.63
CA PRO A 68 -9.66 38.18 -30.97
C PRO A 68 -8.31 38.60 -30.37
N ASP A 69 -8.07 38.42 -29.07
CA ASP A 69 -6.81 38.86 -28.46
C ASP A 69 -5.70 37.79 -28.48
N PHE A 70 -5.82 36.73 -29.30
CA PHE A 70 -4.82 35.66 -29.41
C PHE A 70 -3.43 36.18 -29.79
N ALA A 71 -3.37 37.05 -30.80
CA ALA A 71 -2.11 37.64 -31.30
C ALA A 71 -1.45 38.62 -30.33
N SER A 72 -2.12 39.04 -29.25
CA SER A 72 -1.51 39.86 -28.21
C SER A 72 -0.51 39.08 -27.33
N SER A 73 -0.56 37.75 -27.36
CA SER A 73 0.27 36.86 -26.55
C SER A 73 1.48 36.35 -27.33
N LYS A 74 2.66 36.85 -26.96
CA LYS A 74 3.94 36.32 -27.43
C LYS A 74 4.01 34.78 -27.28
N TRP A 75 3.51 34.26 -26.16
CA TRP A 75 3.52 32.83 -25.85
C TRP A 75 2.72 32.00 -26.85
N CYS A 76 1.49 32.41 -27.16
CA CYS A 76 0.62 31.70 -28.11
C CYS A 76 1.20 31.74 -29.53
N LEU A 77 1.85 32.86 -29.91
CA LEU A 77 2.53 32.99 -31.19
C LEU A 77 3.75 32.07 -31.31
N ASP A 78 4.54 31.94 -30.24
CA ASP A 78 5.69 31.02 -30.19
C ASP A 78 5.26 29.55 -30.26
N GLU A 79 4.13 29.18 -29.64
CA GLU A 79 3.52 27.85 -29.77
C GLU A 79 3.10 27.54 -31.21
N VAL A 80 2.42 28.46 -31.89
CA VAL A 80 2.01 28.28 -33.30
C VAL A 80 3.23 28.05 -34.19
N VAL A 81 4.33 28.80 -33.98
CA VAL A 81 5.58 28.57 -34.72
C VAL A 81 6.13 27.17 -34.46
N ARG A 82 6.14 26.70 -33.21
CA ARG A 82 6.64 25.38 -32.84
C ARG A 82 5.77 24.27 -33.44
N ILE A 83 4.44 24.39 -33.37
CA ILE A 83 3.49 23.46 -33.97
C ILE A 83 3.68 23.39 -35.50
N MET A 84 3.78 24.53 -36.17
CA MET A 84 3.96 24.56 -37.63
C MET A 84 5.33 23.99 -38.07
N ARG A 85 6.38 24.14 -37.26
CA ARG A 85 7.68 23.46 -37.48
C ARG A 85 7.55 21.95 -37.33
N VAL A 86 6.87 21.48 -36.29
CA VAL A 86 6.62 20.06 -36.00
C VAL A 86 5.77 19.41 -37.11
N LYS A 87 4.77 20.13 -37.64
CA LYS A 87 3.97 19.73 -38.80
C LYS A 87 4.83 19.59 -40.07
N ASN A 88 5.64 20.59 -40.39
CA ASN A 88 6.42 20.63 -41.63
C ASN A 88 7.61 19.64 -41.63
N SER A 89 8.11 19.26 -40.44
CA SER A 89 9.20 18.29 -40.29
C SER A 89 8.77 16.84 -40.56
N ALA A 90 7.45 16.56 -40.56
CA ALA A 90 6.89 15.24 -40.84
C ALA A 90 6.97 14.84 -42.33
N GLY A 91 7.36 15.74 -43.25
CA GLY A 91 7.51 15.42 -44.68
C GLY A 91 8.62 14.41 -45.03
N ARG A 92 9.35 13.85 -44.05
CA ARG A 92 10.37 12.79 -44.25
C ARG A 92 10.09 11.48 -43.49
N SER A 93 9.01 11.42 -42.70
CA SER A 93 8.59 10.23 -41.95
C SER A 93 7.06 10.15 -41.97
N HIS A 94 6.48 9.03 -42.39
CA HIS A 94 5.08 8.87 -42.79
C HIS A 94 4.04 8.95 -41.63
N SER A 95 4.11 9.96 -40.75
CA SER A 95 3.09 10.25 -39.72
C SER A 95 2.54 11.66 -39.97
N SER A 96 1.37 11.78 -40.61
CA SER A 96 0.73 13.08 -40.83
C SER A 96 0.22 13.66 -39.50
N ARG A 97 1.02 14.54 -38.88
CA ARG A 97 0.58 15.34 -37.72
C ARG A 97 -0.45 16.37 -38.16
N ASN A 98 -1.68 16.24 -37.67
CA ASN A 98 -2.83 17.01 -38.15
C ASN A 98 -3.07 18.26 -37.29
N VAL A 99 -3.25 19.40 -37.95
CA VAL A 99 -3.49 20.71 -37.30
C VAL A 99 -4.85 21.23 -37.72
N LEU A 100 -5.69 21.61 -36.77
CA LEU A 100 -7.02 22.18 -36.97
C LEU A 100 -7.10 23.60 -36.40
N PRO A 101 -7.15 24.65 -37.24
CA PRO A 101 -7.46 26.00 -36.77
C PRO A 101 -8.96 26.14 -36.48
N VAL A 102 -9.29 26.72 -35.33
CA VAL A 102 -10.65 27.09 -34.91
C VAL A 102 -10.70 28.61 -34.80
N PHE A 103 -11.45 29.26 -35.69
CA PHE A 103 -11.58 30.71 -35.73
C PHE A 103 -12.74 31.14 -34.82
N TYR A 104 -12.43 31.55 -33.60
CA TYR A 104 -13.40 31.88 -32.56
C TYR A 104 -13.66 33.40 -32.56
N ASN A 105 -14.82 33.84 -33.04
CA ASN A 105 -15.18 35.26 -33.21
C ASN A 105 -14.16 36.08 -34.02
N VAL A 106 -13.43 35.41 -34.91
CA VAL A 106 -12.39 36.00 -35.78
C VAL A 106 -12.60 35.46 -37.20
N GLU A 107 -12.33 36.26 -38.21
CA GLU A 107 -12.36 35.81 -39.60
C GLU A 107 -10.98 35.32 -40.07
N PRO A 108 -10.89 34.23 -40.85
CA PRO A 108 -9.60 33.72 -41.34
C PRO A 108 -8.75 34.75 -42.08
N SER A 109 -9.39 35.72 -42.76
CA SER A 109 -8.74 36.83 -43.46
C SER A 109 -7.96 37.75 -42.50
N GLN A 110 -8.48 37.98 -41.30
CA GLN A 110 -7.82 38.82 -40.28
C GLN A 110 -6.50 38.18 -39.81
N VAL A 111 -6.51 36.85 -39.63
CA VAL A 111 -5.33 36.04 -39.25
C VAL A 111 -4.33 35.93 -40.40
N ARG A 112 -4.81 35.89 -41.66
CA ARG A 112 -3.97 35.73 -42.85
C ARG A 112 -3.14 36.98 -43.17
N TYR A 113 -3.75 38.16 -43.04
CA TYR A 113 -3.18 39.41 -43.51
C TYR A 113 -2.61 40.29 -42.39
N GLN A 114 -3.10 40.16 -41.14
CA GLN A 114 -2.50 40.77 -39.95
C GLN A 114 -2.32 42.31 -40.01
N HIS A 115 -3.10 43.00 -40.85
CA HIS A 115 -2.92 44.43 -41.15
C HIS A 115 -3.65 45.38 -40.18
N SER A 116 -4.44 44.86 -39.25
CA SER A 116 -5.24 45.67 -38.31
C SER A 116 -5.36 44.99 -36.96
N GLU A 117 -5.60 45.79 -35.91
CA GLU A 117 -5.99 45.30 -34.59
C GLU A 117 -7.14 44.29 -34.68
N PRO A 118 -7.12 43.21 -33.88
CA PRO A 118 -6.13 42.85 -32.85
C PRO A 118 -4.91 42.04 -33.37
N TRP A 119 -4.75 41.87 -34.68
CA TRP A 119 -3.73 41.01 -35.31
C TRP A 119 -2.46 41.76 -35.74
N ASP A 120 -2.31 43.03 -35.36
CA ASP A 120 -1.11 43.83 -35.63
C ASP A 120 0.06 43.39 -34.72
N LEU A 121 0.94 42.56 -35.27
CA LEU A 121 2.10 42.00 -34.57
C LEU A 121 3.13 43.06 -34.15
N SER A 122 3.05 44.29 -34.69
CA SER A 122 3.96 45.38 -34.31
C SER A 122 3.74 45.85 -32.87
N LYS A 123 2.56 45.57 -32.30
CA LYS A 123 2.20 45.96 -30.93
C LYS A 123 2.51 44.92 -29.87
N VAL A 124 3.03 43.76 -30.25
CA VAL A 124 3.52 42.76 -29.29
C VAL A 124 4.81 43.29 -28.63
N ASN A 125 4.76 43.48 -27.30
CA ASN A 125 5.86 44.03 -26.52
C ASN A 125 7.08 43.09 -26.47
N ARG A 126 8.30 43.65 -26.50
CA ARG A 126 9.58 42.91 -26.35
C ARG A 126 9.81 41.79 -27.39
N SER A 127 9.50 42.07 -28.66
CA SER A 127 9.75 41.16 -29.80
C SER A 127 10.69 41.78 -30.83
N SER A 128 11.63 41.01 -31.37
CA SER A 128 12.49 41.48 -32.47
C SER A 128 11.76 41.49 -33.82
N GLU A 129 12.26 42.26 -34.79
CA GLU A 129 11.72 42.28 -36.15
C GLU A 129 11.76 40.88 -36.81
N MET A 130 12.82 40.11 -36.52
CA MET A 130 12.95 38.72 -36.97
C MET A 130 11.89 37.79 -36.37
N GLN A 131 11.58 37.94 -35.07
CA GLN A 131 10.52 37.18 -34.40
C GLN A 131 9.13 37.50 -34.99
N ARG A 132 8.83 38.78 -35.21
CA ARG A 132 7.56 39.21 -35.82
C ARG A 132 7.38 38.63 -37.22
N LYS A 133 8.45 38.59 -38.00
CA LYS A 133 8.44 37.96 -39.33
C LYS A 133 8.14 36.45 -39.23
N THR A 134 8.77 35.74 -38.29
CA THR A 134 8.52 34.30 -38.08
C THR A 134 7.07 34.02 -37.64
N TRP A 135 6.52 34.85 -36.75
CA TRP A 135 5.11 34.73 -36.34
C TRP A 135 4.15 35.01 -37.50
N SER A 136 4.42 36.06 -38.27
CA SER A 136 3.62 36.44 -39.44
C SER A 136 3.55 35.32 -40.47
N GLU A 137 4.69 34.70 -40.79
CA GLU A 137 4.79 33.56 -41.70
C GLU A 137 4.01 32.33 -41.17
N ALA A 138 4.16 31.98 -39.90
CA ALA A 138 3.46 30.84 -39.31
C ALA A 138 1.94 31.02 -39.27
N LEU A 139 1.45 32.21 -38.93
CA LEU A 139 0.02 32.54 -38.97
C LEU A 139 -0.52 32.58 -40.40
N HIS A 140 0.26 33.08 -41.35
CA HIS A 140 -0.10 33.08 -42.76
C HIS A 140 -0.29 31.63 -43.27
N GLU A 141 0.65 30.72 -42.96
CA GLU A 141 0.53 29.30 -43.30
C GLU A 141 -0.61 28.60 -42.56
N LEU A 142 -0.82 28.90 -41.28
CA LEU A 142 -1.96 28.37 -40.52
C LEU A 142 -3.29 28.78 -41.15
N SER A 143 -3.41 30.02 -41.64
CA SER A 143 -4.62 30.54 -42.28
C SER A 143 -4.95 29.87 -43.64
N LYS A 144 -4.03 29.10 -44.21
CA LYS A 144 -4.26 28.30 -45.43
C LYS A 144 -4.87 26.93 -45.14
N ILE A 145 -4.83 26.48 -43.89
CA ILE A 145 -5.43 25.21 -43.47
C ILE A 145 -6.94 25.41 -43.29
N THR A 146 -7.73 24.49 -43.82
CA THR A 146 -9.18 24.46 -43.61
C THR A 146 -9.50 24.30 -42.12
N GLY A 147 -10.23 25.26 -41.56
CA GLY A 147 -10.59 25.31 -40.16
C GLY A 147 -12.09 25.36 -39.90
N ILE A 148 -12.47 25.42 -38.62
CA ILE A 148 -13.86 25.59 -38.20
C ILE A 148 -14.05 27.05 -37.76
N GLU A 149 -14.99 27.75 -38.40
CA GLU A 149 -15.39 29.09 -37.98
C GLU A 149 -16.52 29.00 -36.95
N TYR A 150 -16.33 29.64 -35.81
CA TYR A 150 -17.33 29.72 -34.74
C TYR A 150 -17.57 31.19 -34.39
N LYS A 151 -18.78 31.67 -34.67
CA LYS A 151 -19.27 32.99 -34.23
C LYS A 151 -20.31 32.77 -33.13
N THR A 152 -20.17 33.45 -31.99
CA THR A 152 -21.06 33.27 -30.81
C THR A 152 -22.53 33.50 -31.12
N ASP A 153 -22.86 34.24 -32.19
CA ASP A 153 -24.23 34.59 -32.57
C ASP A 153 -24.87 33.65 -33.61
N SER A 154 -24.15 32.63 -34.13
CA SER A 154 -24.65 31.81 -35.26
C SER A 154 -24.67 30.29 -35.02
N MET A 155 -23.95 29.76 -34.03
CA MET A 155 -23.91 28.32 -33.73
C MET A 155 -23.99 28.04 -32.23
N PHE A 156 -24.76 27.03 -31.83
CA PHE A 156 -24.70 26.49 -30.48
C PHE A 156 -23.30 25.93 -30.21
N GLN A 157 -22.68 26.36 -29.11
CA GLN A 157 -21.35 25.93 -28.66
C GLN A 157 -21.16 24.40 -28.70
N GLU A 158 -22.19 23.65 -28.33
CA GLU A 158 -22.17 22.19 -28.27
C GLU A 158 -21.96 21.54 -29.65
N GLU A 159 -22.49 22.14 -30.71
CA GLU A 159 -22.37 21.62 -32.07
C GLU A 159 -20.95 21.85 -32.62
N ALA A 160 -20.36 23.00 -32.32
CA ALA A 160 -18.96 23.28 -32.68
C ALA A 160 -18.00 22.31 -31.98
N VAL A 161 -18.22 22.05 -30.69
CA VAL A 161 -17.44 21.06 -29.94
C VAL A 161 -17.60 19.65 -30.52
N LYS A 162 -18.83 19.23 -30.85
CA LYS A 162 -19.09 17.92 -31.49
C LYS A 162 -18.33 17.77 -32.80
N ARG A 163 -18.36 18.78 -33.67
CA ARG A 163 -17.65 18.76 -34.97
C ARG A 163 -16.14 18.63 -34.79
N ILE A 164 -15.56 19.32 -33.80
CA ILE A 164 -14.13 19.24 -33.49
C ILE A 164 -13.77 17.82 -33.00
N VAL A 165 -14.54 17.27 -32.06
CA VAL A 165 -14.28 15.92 -31.51
C VAL A 165 -14.42 14.85 -32.59
N SER A 166 -15.47 14.91 -33.42
CA SER A 166 -15.64 13.95 -34.52
C SER A 166 -14.54 14.04 -35.57
N TRP A 167 -13.99 15.24 -35.82
CA TRP A 167 -12.80 15.38 -36.68
C TRP A 167 -11.59 14.64 -36.09
N VAL A 168 -11.35 14.75 -34.78
CA VAL A 168 -10.26 14.00 -34.12
C VAL A 168 -10.49 12.48 -34.18
N GLU A 169 -11.71 12.02 -33.85
CA GLU A 169 -12.08 10.59 -33.91
C GLU A 169 -11.90 10.00 -35.31
N SER A 170 -12.32 10.74 -36.35
CA SER A 170 -12.25 10.26 -37.74
C SER A 170 -10.81 10.13 -38.24
N ASN A 171 -9.91 10.98 -37.75
CA ASN A 171 -8.48 10.93 -38.10
C ASN A 171 -7.65 10.01 -37.19
N LEU A 172 -8.21 9.50 -36.09
CA LEU A 172 -7.62 8.45 -35.24
C LEU A 172 -7.85 7.02 -35.77
N SER A 173 -8.78 6.87 -36.72
CA SER A 173 -9.33 5.56 -37.14
C SER A 173 -8.52 4.82 -38.22
N ASP A 174 -7.33 5.30 -38.61
CA ASP A 174 -6.40 4.62 -39.54
C ASP A 174 -5.11 4.17 -38.80
N PRO A 175 -5.06 2.94 -38.21
CA PRO A 175 -4.06 2.56 -37.22
C PRO A 175 -3.06 1.48 -37.69
N ILE A 176 -2.81 1.28 -39.00
CA ILE A 176 -2.14 0.04 -39.46
C ILE A 176 -0.60 0.09 -39.61
N SER A 177 0.07 1.25 -39.67
CA SER A 177 1.50 1.26 -40.08
C SER A 177 2.54 1.42 -38.97
N CYS A 178 2.22 1.93 -37.77
CA CYS A 178 3.26 2.32 -36.80
C CYS A 178 3.57 1.26 -35.72
N GLU A 179 2.61 0.41 -35.36
CA GLU A 179 2.78 -0.60 -34.28
C GLU A 179 3.44 -1.91 -34.75
N LYS A 180 3.40 -2.23 -36.05
CA LYS A 180 3.94 -3.49 -36.57
C LYS A 180 5.47 -3.49 -36.76
N GLU A 181 6.08 -2.34 -37.09
CA GLU A 181 7.52 -2.25 -37.37
C GLU A 181 8.41 -2.21 -36.12
N SER A 182 7.91 -1.75 -34.97
CA SER A 182 8.71 -1.72 -33.73
C SER A 182 8.85 -3.10 -33.09
N LYS A 183 7.81 -3.95 -33.20
CA LYS A 183 7.78 -5.30 -32.61
C LYS A 183 8.76 -6.29 -33.28
N TRP A 184 9.06 -6.14 -34.57
CA TRP A 184 9.92 -7.09 -35.30
C TRP A 184 11.42 -6.75 -35.22
N ARG A 185 11.78 -5.48 -35.02
CA ARG A 185 13.19 -5.06 -35.03
C ARG A 185 14.03 -5.72 -33.94
N GLU A 186 13.50 -5.78 -32.72
CA GLU A 186 14.20 -6.37 -31.57
C GLU A 186 14.47 -7.88 -31.77
N GLN A 187 13.48 -8.61 -32.29
CA GLN A 187 13.57 -10.06 -32.53
C GLN A 187 14.51 -10.42 -33.69
N ILE A 188 14.60 -9.57 -34.72
CA ILE A 188 15.49 -9.77 -35.85
C ILE A 188 16.95 -9.51 -35.46
N GLU A 189 17.21 -8.50 -34.62
CA GLU A 189 18.57 -8.20 -34.12
C GLU A 189 19.12 -9.33 -33.23
N GLU A 190 18.30 -9.94 -32.38
CA GLU A 190 18.70 -11.12 -31.58
C GLU A 190 19.04 -12.34 -32.46
N LEU A 191 18.24 -12.61 -33.48
CA LEU A 191 18.50 -13.68 -34.46
C LEU A 191 19.80 -13.43 -35.24
N GLU A 192 20.10 -12.19 -35.61
CA GLU A 192 21.35 -11.84 -36.29
C GLU A 192 22.59 -12.04 -35.41
N GLN A 193 22.54 -11.64 -34.14
CA GLN A 193 23.64 -11.83 -33.18
C GLN A 193 23.93 -13.31 -32.94
N MET A 194 22.90 -14.16 -32.88
CA MET A 194 23.07 -15.60 -32.69
C MET A 194 23.67 -16.30 -33.92
N LEU A 195 23.16 -16.00 -35.11
CA LEU A 195 23.65 -16.57 -36.38
C LEU A 195 25.10 -16.16 -36.71
N THR A 196 25.58 -15.07 -36.12
CA THR A 196 26.96 -14.59 -36.30
C THR A 196 27.95 -15.11 -35.24
N SER A 197 27.45 -15.77 -34.17
CA SER A 197 28.28 -16.34 -33.09
C SER A 197 29.18 -17.50 -33.56
N GLU A 198 30.38 -17.63 -32.97
CA GLU A 198 31.35 -18.69 -33.31
C GLU A 198 30.85 -20.12 -33.00
N ALA A 199 29.92 -20.25 -32.05
CA ALA A 199 29.25 -21.51 -31.73
C ALA A 199 28.37 -22.02 -32.89
N PHE A 200 27.86 -21.12 -33.73
CA PHE A 200 27.02 -21.45 -34.89
C PHE A 200 27.86 -21.80 -36.13
N LYS A 201 29.03 -21.18 -36.31
CA LYS A 201 29.94 -21.44 -37.44
C LYS A 201 30.58 -22.84 -37.43
N SER A 202 30.61 -23.51 -36.28
CA SER A 202 31.30 -24.80 -36.08
C SER A 202 30.39 -26.03 -36.16
N LYS A 203 29.08 -25.86 -36.31
CA LYS A 203 28.10 -26.97 -36.33
C LYS A 203 27.36 -27.01 -37.67
N ASP A 204 27.27 -28.19 -38.27
CA ASP A 204 26.33 -28.50 -39.36
C ASP A 204 24.89 -28.48 -38.80
N ALA A 205 24.40 -27.30 -38.45
CA ALA A 205 23.12 -27.09 -37.78
C ALA A 205 22.01 -26.83 -38.80
N SER A 206 20.86 -27.47 -38.56
CA SER A 206 19.61 -27.24 -39.28
C SER A 206 18.63 -26.53 -38.34
N ILE A 207 18.09 -25.39 -38.77
CA ILE A 207 17.19 -24.56 -37.95
C ILE A 207 15.73 -24.87 -38.31
N ILE A 208 14.90 -25.07 -37.28
CA ILE A 208 13.44 -25.12 -37.39
C ILE A 208 12.85 -23.96 -36.58
N GLY A 209 12.33 -22.93 -37.24
CA GLY A 209 11.53 -21.90 -36.58
C GLY A 209 10.07 -22.33 -36.50
N VAL A 210 9.44 -22.25 -35.34
CA VAL A 210 7.99 -22.39 -35.16
C VAL A 210 7.44 -21.06 -34.69
N HIS A 211 6.72 -20.35 -35.55
CA HIS A 211 6.15 -19.06 -35.21
C HIS A 211 4.66 -19.21 -34.89
N GLY A 212 4.22 -18.56 -33.81
CA GLY A 212 2.81 -18.39 -33.49
C GLY A 212 2.49 -16.90 -33.41
N THR A 213 1.99 -16.33 -34.51
CA THR A 213 0.97 -15.28 -34.64
C THR A 213 0.85 -14.86 -36.12
N ASN A 214 -0.35 -14.44 -36.51
CA ASN A 214 -0.89 -14.33 -37.88
C ASN A 214 -0.21 -13.28 -38.81
N THR A 215 1.07 -13.44 -39.17
CA THR A 215 1.67 -12.64 -40.26
C THR A 215 2.64 -13.44 -41.12
N ARG A 216 2.13 -13.96 -42.25
CA ARG A 216 2.90 -14.44 -43.41
C ARG A 216 4.06 -13.50 -43.76
N GLU A 217 3.86 -12.20 -43.55
CA GLU A 217 4.86 -11.13 -43.76
C GLU A 217 6.14 -11.27 -42.94
N PHE A 218 6.10 -11.74 -41.68
CA PHE A 218 7.30 -11.92 -40.85
C PHE A 218 8.11 -13.14 -41.28
N SER A 219 7.43 -14.26 -41.54
CA SER A 219 8.04 -15.48 -42.09
C SER A 219 8.73 -15.21 -43.43
N ASP A 220 8.06 -14.46 -44.32
CA ASP A 220 8.64 -14.00 -45.58
C ASP A 220 9.85 -13.07 -45.35
N HIS A 221 9.82 -12.21 -44.32
CA HIS A 221 10.93 -11.31 -43.98
C HIS A 221 12.17 -12.05 -43.48
N VAL A 222 12.00 -12.98 -42.53
CA VAL A 222 13.09 -13.83 -41.99
C VAL A 222 13.71 -14.65 -43.11
N VAL A 223 12.89 -15.26 -43.96
CA VAL A 223 13.38 -16.05 -45.09
C VAL A 223 14.13 -15.15 -46.09
N LYS A 224 13.60 -13.98 -46.42
CA LYS A 224 14.26 -13.04 -47.33
C LYS A 224 15.60 -12.52 -46.79
N GLN A 225 15.70 -12.31 -45.48
CA GLN A 225 16.91 -11.81 -44.82
C GLN A 225 17.99 -12.90 -44.63
N PHE A 226 17.59 -14.14 -44.33
CA PHE A 226 18.54 -15.19 -43.94
C PHE A 226 18.73 -16.32 -44.97
N SER A 227 17.87 -16.43 -45.99
CA SER A 227 17.92 -17.48 -47.03
C SER A 227 19.30 -17.67 -47.68
N SER A 228 20.04 -16.58 -47.89
CA SER A 228 21.38 -16.59 -48.50
C SER A 228 22.44 -17.32 -47.66
N ARG A 229 22.15 -17.65 -46.39
CA ARG A 229 23.07 -18.30 -45.45
C ARG A 229 22.87 -19.82 -45.32
N PHE A 230 21.87 -20.41 -46.00
CA PHE A 230 21.50 -21.81 -45.92
C PHE A 230 21.52 -22.51 -47.29
N ASP A 231 21.82 -23.81 -47.33
CA ASP A 231 21.95 -24.60 -48.56
C ASP A 231 20.58 -25.01 -49.16
N ALA A 232 19.53 -24.97 -48.33
CA ALA A 232 18.12 -25.10 -48.71
C ALA A 232 17.22 -24.42 -47.66
N TRP A 233 16.11 -23.81 -48.07
CA TRP A 233 15.14 -23.20 -47.17
C TRP A 233 13.72 -23.40 -47.72
N SER A 234 12.74 -23.55 -46.81
CA SER A 234 11.32 -23.66 -47.16
C SER A 234 10.46 -23.02 -46.07
N VAL A 235 9.48 -22.23 -46.51
CA VAL A 235 8.28 -21.89 -45.73
C VAL A 235 7.24 -22.91 -46.15
N LEU A 236 6.58 -23.61 -45.23
CA LEU A 236 5.55 -24.60 -45.58
C LEU A 236 4.29 -23.93 -46.15
N SER A 237 4.37 -23.39 -47.37
CA SER A 237 3.26 -22.78 -48.10
C SER A 237 3.09 -23.31 -49.53
N ASP A 238 4.06 -24.03 -50.12
CA ASP A 238 3.97 -24.55 -51.51
C ASP A 238 3.68 -26.06 -51.61
N GLU A 239 3.02 -26.49 -52.68
CA GLU A 239 2.19 -27.70 -52.79
C GLU A 239 2.90 -29.07 -52.93
N ALA A 240 4.23 -29.17 -52.78
CA ALA A 240 4.98 -30.37 -53.20
C ALA A 240 5.86 -31.07 -52.13
N ASP A 241 5.58 -30.92 -50.83
CA ASP A 241 6.44 -31.45 -49.74
C ASP A 241 5.73 -32.48 -48.83
N PRO A 242 6.31 -33.69 -48.59
CA PRO A 242 5.82 -34.67 -47.61
C PRO A 242 5.56 -34.11 -46.21
N ILE A 243 6.29 -33.06 -45.80
CA ILE A 243 6.10 -32.37 -44.50
C ILE A 243 4.74 -31.68 -44.42
N LYS A 244 4.25 -31.10 -45.53
CA LYS A 244 2.95 -30.40 -45.55
C LYS A 244 1.79 -31.39 -45.39
N LYS A 245 1.91 -32.60 -45.95
CA LYS A 245 0.91 -33.67 -45.75
C LYS A 245 0.87 -34.13 -44.28
N LEU A 246 2.02 -34.41 -43.68
CA LEU A 246 2.11 -34.76 -42.26
C LEU A 246 1.58 -33.64 -41.35
N TYR A 247 1.88 -32.37 -41.67
CA TYR A 247 1.39 -31.21 -40.93
C TYR A 247 -0.12 -30.99 -41.10
N SER A 248 -0.65 -31.16 -42.32
CA SER A 248 -2.09 -31.08 -42.61
C SER A 248 -2.86 -32.20 -41.91
N ASP A 249 -2.34 -33.42 -41.97
CA ASP A 249 -2.92 -34.57 -41.28
C ASP A 249 -2.85 -34.39 -39.74
N LEU A 250 -1.81 -33.73 -39.21
CA LEU A 250 -1.71 -33.37 -37.79
C LEU A 250 -2.74 -32.32 -37.37
N ILE A 251 -2.99 -31.29 -38.19
CA ILE A 251 -3.94 -30.21 -37.87
C ILE A 251 -5.40 -30.69 -37.96
N GLU A 252 -5.70 -31.68 -38.80
CA GLU A 252 -7.06 -32.21 -38.97
C GLU A 252 -7.46 -33.24 -37.89
N ILE A 253 -6.53 -33.69 -37.04
CA ILE A 253 -6.77 -34.71 -36.01
C ILE A 253 -6.87 -34.05 -34.62
N PRO A 254 -7.91 -34.33 -33.81
CA PRO A 254 -8.02 -33.82 -32.45
C PRO A 254 -6.81 -34.21 -31.58
N ASP A 255 -6.40 -33.33 -30.64
CA ASP A 255 -5.20 -33.47 -29.78
C ASP A 255 -5.02 -34.87 -29.15
N GLU A 256 -6.12 -35.53 -28.78
CA GLU A 256 -6.14 -36.87 -28.16
C GLU A 256 -5.79 -38.03 -29.10
N GLN A 257 -5.63 -37.77 -30.41
CA GLN A 257 -5.41 -38.79 -31.44
C GLN A 257 -4.14 -38.57 -32.27
N SER A 258 -3.31 -37.57 -31.95
CA SER A 258 -2.06 -37.27 -32.69
C SER A 258 -1.09 -38.46 -32.70
N ASP A 259 -1.11 -39.30 -31.66
CA ASP A 259 -0.25 -40.48 -31.54
C ASP A 259 -0.64 -41.65 -32.46
N LYS A 260 -1.82 -41.58 -33.13
CA LYS A 260 -2.30 -42.63 -34.05
C LYS A 260 -1.71 -42.51 -35.47
N LEU A 261 -1.07 -41.39 -35.80
CA LEU A 261 -0.39 -41.20 -37.08
C LEU A 261 0.86 -42.10 -37.16
N LYS A 262 0.85 -43.06 -38.10
CA LYS A 262 2.00 -43.96 -38.31
C LYS A 262 2.99 -43.32 -39.27
N PHE A 263 4.15 -42.96 -38.75
CA PHE A 263 5.24 -42.32 -39.51
C PHE A 263 5.82 -43.15 -40.67
N SER A 264 5.49 -44.45 -40.76
CA SER A 264 5.84 -45.29 -41.91
C SER A 264 5.18 -44.84 -43.21
N ASP A 265 4.11 -44.05 -43.11
CA ASP A 265 3.24 -43.72 -44.23
C ASP A 265 3.70 -42.46 -44.98
N TYR A 266 4.77 -41.81 -44.49
CA TYR A 266 5.37 -40.61 -45.07
C TYR A 266 6.82 -40.90 -45.50
N PRO A 267 7.22 -40.54 -46.73
CA PRO A 267 8.56 -40.82 -47.24
C PRO A 267 9.65 -40.01 -46.49
N PRO A 268 10.85 -40.59 -46.29
CA PRO A 268 11.94 -39.93 -45.58
C PRO A 268 12.48 -38.70 -46.34
N LEU A 269 12.85 -37.67 -45.58
CA LEU A 269 13.33 -36.39 -46.11
C LEU A 269 14.71 -36.54 -46.77
N ARG A 270 14.81 -36.23 -48.07
CA ARG A 270 16.07 -36.22 -48.84
C ARG A 270 16.89 -34.94 -48.59
N LEU A 271 17.22 -34.63 -47.33
CA LEU A 271 17.93 -33.40 -46.93
C LEU A 271 19.26 -33.66 -46.20
N GLN A 272 19.80 -34.88 -46.29
CA GLN A 272 21.06 -35.23 -45.62
C GLN A 272 22.23 -34.37 -46.09
N ASN A 273 23.05 -33.89 -45.13
CA ASN A 273 24.28 -33.10 -45.32
C ASN A 273 24.11 -31.69 -45.92
N LYS A 274 23.00 -31.01 -45.63
CA LYS A 274 22.79 -29.58 -45.97
C LYS A 274 22.37 -28.77 -44.74
N ARG A 275 22.76 -27.50 -44.66
CA ARG A 275 22.20 -26.56 -43.67
C ARG A 275 20.83 -26.10 -44.14
N CYS A 276 19.79 -26.47 -43.41
CA CYS A 276 18.40 -26.17 -43.77
C CYS A 276 17.76 -25.19 -42.79
N LEU A 277 16.93 -24.27 -43.32
CA LEU A 277 16.02 -23.43 -42.54
C LEU A 277 14.57 -23.81 -42.86
N LEU A 278 13.86 -24.37 -41.87
CA LEU A 278 12.45 -24.72 -41.95
C LEU A 278 11.64 -23.76 -41.08
N VAL A 279 10.62 -23.10 -41.63
CA VAL A 279 9.74 -22.20 -40.86
C VAL A 279 8.33 -22.81 -40.83
N LEU A 280 7.86 -23.18 -39.64
CA LEU A 280 6.52 -23.69 -39.34
C LEU A 280 5.63 -22.53 -38.89
N ASP A 281 4.58 -22.24 -39.65
CA ASP A 281 3.56 -21.24 -39.31
C ASP A 281 2.40 -21.94 -38.59
N ASN A 282 2.29 -21.73 -37.28
CA ASN A 282 1.22 -22.32 -36.48
C ASN A 282 -0.03 -21.42 -36.54
N HIS A 283 -0.86 -21.66 -37.54
CA HIS A 283 -2.12 -20.94 -37.74
C HIS A 283 -3.18 -21.21 -36.65
N ALA A 284 -3.01 -22.22 -35.79
CA ALA A 284 -4.10 -22.75 -34.94
C ALA A 284 -3.89 -22.59 -33.42
N GLY A 285 -2.78 -22.00 -32.95
CA GLY A 285 -2.54 -21.85 -31.51
C GLY A 285 -2.29 -23.17 -30.77
N THR A 286 -2.01 -24.26 -31.50
CA THR A 286 -1.73 -25.59 -30.94
C THR A 286 -0.40 -25.61 -30.18
N GLY A 287 -0.34 -26.27 -29.03
CA GLY A 287 0.87 -26.36 -28.21
C GLY A 287 2.01 -27.10 -28.92
N ILE A 288 3.26 -26.85 -28.51
CA ILE A 288 4.46 -27.50 -29.09
C ILE A 288 4.39 -29.03 -29.02
N GLU A 289 3.60 -29.57 -28.09
CA GLU A 289 3.36 -31.00 -27.92
C GLU A 289 2.57 -31.63 -29.06
N HIS A 290 1.70 -30.87 -29.73
CA HIS A 290 1.00 -31.34 -30.91
C HIS A 290 1.95 -31.45 -32.12
N LEU A 291 3.09 -30.75 -32.07
CA LEU A 291 4.19 -30.84 -33.04
C LEU A 291 5.25 -31.86 -32.63
N ARG A 292 5.16 -32.47 -31.44
CA ARG A 292 6.10 -33.50 -30.97
C ARG A 292 6.25 -34.65 -31.99
N PRO A 293 5.17 -35.18 -32.60
CA PRO A 293 5.27 -36.19 -33.65
C PRO A 293 6.12 -35.73 -34.86
N LEU A 294 5.90 -34.49 -35.31
CA LEU A 294 6.64 -33.89 -36.42
C LEU A 294 8.12 -33.68 -36.06
N LEU A 295 8.40 -33.17 -34.87
CA LEU A 295 9.75 -32.92 -34.36
C LEU A 295 10.54 -34.23 -34.20
N GLU A 296 9.90 -35.31 -33.75
CA GLU A 296 10.51 -36.65 -33.68
C GLU A 296 10.78 -37.25 -35.08
N HIS A 297 9.85 -37.07 -36.03
CA HIS A 297 10.04 -37.49 -37.42
C HIS A 297 11.22 -36.77 -38.08
N VAL A 298 11.37 -35.48 -37.80
CA VAL A 298 12.52 -34.70 -38.26
C VAL A 298 13.79 -35.16 -37.55
N LYS A 299 13.78 -35.31 -36.21
CA LYS A 299 14.94 -35.80 -35.44
C LYS A 299 15.44 -37.17 -35.93
N LYS A 300 14.55 -38.07 -36.36
CA LYS A 300 14.89 -39.42 -36.85
C LYS A 300 15.54 -39.43 -38.23
N ASN A 301 15.20 -38.48 -39.10
CA ASN A 301 15.74 -38.36 -40.47
C ASN A 301 17.07 -37.56 -40.54
N PHE A 302 17.36 -36.71 -39.55
CA PHE A 302 18.55 -35.85 -39.48
C PHE A 302 19.61 -36.36 -38.49
N LYS A 303 19.81 -37.69 -38.42
CA LYS A 303 20.82 -38.31 -37.54
C LYS A 303 22.20 -37.66 -37.76
N ASN A 304 22.81 -37.19 -36.66
CA ASN A 304 24.11 -36.52 -36.56
C ASN A 304 24.16 -35.00 -36.85
N GLN A 305 23.02 -34.31 -37.01
CA GLN A 305 22.97 -32.85 -37.09
C GLN A 305 22.27 -32.23 -35.88
N SER A 306 22.70 -31.02 -35.47
CA SER A 306 22.08 -30.29 -34.35
C SER A 306 20.78 -29.63 -34.81
N LEU A 307 19.68 -29.95 -34.14
CA LEU A 307 18.35 -29.38 -34.42
C LEU A 307 18.09 -28.22 -33.45
N MET A 308 17.82 -27.03 -33.98
CA MET A 308 17.50 -25.86 -33.16
C MET A 308 16.06 -25.42 -33.43
N VAL A 309 15.21 -25.48 -32.40
CA VAL A 309 13.79 -25.09 -32.47
C VAL A 309 13.61 -23.73 -31.82
N PHE A 310 13.12 -22.75 -32.57
CA PHE A 310 12.78 -21.42 -32.04
C PHE A 310 11.27 -21.27 -31.96
N THR A 311 10.73 -20.84 -30.82
CA THR A 311 9.32 -20.47 -30.70
C THR A 311 9.19 -19.04 -30.21
N SER A 312 8.18 -18.31 -30.68
CA SER A 312 7.94 -16.90 -30.29
C SER A 312 7.56 -16.71 -28.81
N ARG A 313 7.43 -17.78 -28.02
CA ARG A 313 6.85 -17.77 -26.67
C ARG A 313 7.82 -18.04 -25.51
N PHE A 314 9.12 -18.23 -25.74
CA PHE A 314 10.09 -18.45 -24.66
C PHE A 314 11.12 -17.33 -24.58
N GLN A 315 10.81 -16.29 -23.81
CA GLN A 315 11.69 -15.13 -23.64
C GLN A 315 12.84 -15.34 -22.65
N HIS A 316 13.01 -16.49 -21.98
CA HIS A 316 14.19 -16.70 -21.13
C HIS A 316 14.71 -18.15 -21.13
N ARG A 317 15.97 -18.31 -21.56
CA ARG A 317 16.87 -19.49 -21.49
C ARG A 317 16.42 -20.74 -22.27
N LEU A 318 17.05 -20.95 -23.43
CA LEU A 318 17.14 -22.24 -24.12
C LEU A 318 17.76 -23.31 -23.19
N ARG A 319 16.98 -24.31 -22.77
CA ARG A 319 17.47 -25.57 -22.17
C ARG A 319 17.02 -26.75 -23.02
N GLU A 320 17.88 -27.75 -23.18
CA GLU A 320 17.44 -29.10 -23.55
C GLU A 320 16.45 -29.59 -22.47
N VAL A 321 15.25 -29.98 -22.86
CA VAL A 321 14.22 -30.50 -21.95
C VAL A 321 14.21 -32.03 -22.04
N GLU A 322 14.49 -32.72 -20.93
CA GLU A 322 14.10 -34.12 -20.71
C GLU A 322 12.71 -34.16 -20.04
N VAL A 323 11.86 -35.10 -20.48
CA VAL A 323 10.39 -35.08 -20.33
C VAL A 323 9.88 -35.68 -19.00
N ASP A 324 10.75 -36.15 -18.10
CA ASP A 324 10.35 -37.04 -17.00
C ASP A 324 10.16 -36.41 -15.60
N GLU A 325 10.24 -35.09 -15.42
CA GLU A 325 9.98 -34.45 -14.11
C GLU A 325 8.80 -33.47 -14.14
N VAL A 326 7.57 -33.97 -14.00
CA VAL A 326 6.39 -33.17 -13.62
C VAL A 326 5.64 -33.83 -12.45
N ILE A 327 5.44 -33.01 -11.43
CA ILE A 327 5.13 -33.28 -10.02
C ILE A 327 3.74 -33.95 -9.80
N ARG A 328 3.65 -34.87 -8.83
CA ARG A 328 2.38 -35.43 -8.31
C ARG A 328 1.64 -34.39 -7.45
N LEU A 329 0.38 -34.10 -7.76
CA LEU A 329 -0.53 -33.27 -6.95
C LEU A 329 -1.16 -34.09 -5.79
N PRO A 330 -1.44 -33.48 -4.62
CA PRO A 330 -1.99 -34.18 -3.45
C PRO A 330 -3.50 -34.46 -3.54
N SER A 331 -3.95 -35.54 -2.89
CA SER A 331 -5.34 -36.01 -2.82
C SER A 331 -6.23 -35.16 -1.93
N SER A 332 -7.49 -34.99 -2.35
CA SER A 332 -8.50 -34.02 -1.93
C SER A 332 -9.17 -34.20 -0.55
N GLU A 333 -8.52 -34.82 0.44
CA GLU A 333 -9.18 -35.13 1.72
C GLU A 333 -8.77 -34.24 2.92
N ASP A 334 -7.75 -33.38 2.78
CA ASP A 334 -7.29 -32.53 3.89
C ASP A 334 -7.35 -31.03 3.57
N ASN A 335 -8.24 -30.34 4.30
CA ASN A 335 -8.36 -28.88 4.54
C ASN A 335 -9.26 -28.08 3.58
N GLY A 336 -10.32 -27.48 4.15
CA GLY A 336 -11.10 -26.43 3.49
C GLY A 336 -10.30 -25.13 3.33
N GLY A 337 -10.50 -24.44 2.21
CA GLY A 337 -9.93 -23.11 1.95
C GLY A 337 -8.77 -23.05 0.94
N LEU A 338 -8.66 -24.02 0.03
CA LEU A 338 -7.71 -23.99 -1.08
C LEU A 338 -8.12 -22.94 -2.12
N LEU A 339 -7.22 -21.98 -2.39
CA LEU A 339 -7.34 -20.94 -3.41
C LEU A 339 -6.48 -21.31 -4.62
N PHE A 340 -7.11 -21.49 -5.78
CA PHE A 340 -6.36 -21.65 -7.02
C PHE A 340 -6.16 -20.31 -7.70
N ILE A 341 -4.92 -19.94 -8.05
CA ILE A 341 -4.63 -18.77 -8.88
C ILE A 341 -4.35 -19.26 -10.28
N CYS A 342 -5.30 -19.02 -11.19
CA CYS A 342 -5.12 -19.29 -12.61
C CYS A 342 -4.55 -18.05 -13.28
N HIS A 343 -3.43 -18.15 -14.00
CA HIS A 343 -2.84 -17.01 -14.68
C HIS A 343 -2.56 -17.27 -16.17
N GLY A 344 -2.81 -16.26 -17.01
CA GLY A 344 -2.42 -16.22 -18.42
C GLY A 344 -0.91 -16.00 -18.60
N ALA A 345 -0.40 -16.34 -19.79
CA ALA A 345 1.03 -16.24 -20.11
C ALA A 345 1.59 -14.80 -20.06
N ASP A 346 0.75 -13.78 -20.20
CA ASP A 346 1.15 -12.37 -20.19
C ASP A 346 1.24 -11.76 -18.78
N ILE A 347 0.93 -12.53 -17.73
CA ILE A 347 0.95 -12.05 -16.35
C ILE A 347 2.33 -12.27 -15.76
N HIS A 348 2.91 -11.21 -15.20
CA HIS A 348 4.23 -11.25 -14.59
C HIS A 348 4.26 -12.23 -13.41
N GLN A 349 5.16 -13.22 -13.43
CA GLN A 349 5.28 -14.24 -12.38
C GLN A 349 5.46 -13.63 -10.99
N SER A 350 6.21 -12.52 -10.89
CA SER A 350 6.39 -11.83 -9.60
C SER A 350 5.08 -11.30 -9.01
N LEU A 351 4.07 -10.99 -9.83
CA LEU A 351 2.76 -10.59 -9.32
C LEU A 351 2.01 -11.79 -8.74
N VAL A 352 2.03 -12.91 -9.46
CA VAL A 352 1.43 -14.18 -9.03
C VAL A 352 2.04 -14.62 -7.69
N ASN A 353 3.37 -14.60 -7.59
CA ASN A 353 4.09 -14.96 -6.36
C ASN A 353 3.77 -13.99 -5.21
N HIS A 354 3.53 -12.70 -5.50
CA HIS A 354 3.17 -11.73 -4.46
C HIS A 354 1.75 -11.98 -3.93
N LEU A 355 0.80 -12.24 -4.83
CA LEU A 355 -0.56 -12.63 -4.46
C LEU A 355 -0.56 -13.93 -3.65
N GLU A 356 0.22 -14.92 -4.07
CA GLU A 356 0.42 -16.16 -3.32
C GLU A 356 0.87 -15.87 -1.88
N GLU A 357 1.89 -15.02 -1.69
CA GLU A 357 2.38 -14.63 -0.37
C GLU A 357 1.34 -13.88 0.47
N MET A 358 0.57 -12.97 -0.15
CA MET A 358 -0.49 -12.22 0.52
C MET A 358 -1.61 -13.13 1.03
N PHE A 359 -2.11 -14.03 0.19
CA PHE A 359 -3.16 -14.98 0.58
C PHE A 359 -2.64 -16.02 1.57
N CYS A 360 -1.38 -16.47 1.40
CA CYS A 360 -0.70 -17.32 2.36
C CYS A 360 -0.61 -16.66 3.74
N MET A 361 -0.32 -15.36 3.82
CA MET A 361 -0.30 -14.63 5.10
C MET A 361 -1.65 -14.53 5.79
N ARG A 362 -2.73 -14.66 5.02
CA ARG A 362 -4.10 -14.72 5.55
C ARG A 362 -4.55 -16.14 5.89
N GLY A 363 -3.64 -17.12 5.82
CA GLY A 363 -3.89 -18.51 6.22
C GLY A 363 -4.44 -19.40 5.10
N LEU A 364 -4.52 -18.91 3.86
CA LEU A 364 -5.02 -19.68 2.72
C LEU A 364 -3.91 -20.57 2.14
N ASP A 365 -4.26 -21.79 1.72
CA ASP A 365 -3.39 -22.58 0.86
C ASP A 365 -3.61 -22.14 -0.57
N VAL A 366 -2.56 -21.64 -1.20
CA VAL A 366 -2.60 -21.15 -2.57
C VAL A 366 -1.93 -22.16 -3.48
N HIS A 367 -2.62 -22.55 -4.54
CA HIS A 367 -2.08 -23.37 -5.61
C HIS A 367 -2.07 -22.56 -6.90
N LEU A 368 -0.89 -22.42 -7.49
CA LEU A 368 -0.72 -21.73 -8.77
C LEU A 368 -0.98 -22.74 -9.90
N LEU A 369 -1.86 -22.38 -10.82
CA LEU A 369 -2.09 -23.13 -12.04
C LEU A 369 -1.91 -22.19 -13.23
N SER A 370 -1.16 -22.66 -14.22
CA SER A 370 -1.15 -22.04 -15.54
C SER A 370 -2.43 -22.39 -16.30
N GLU A 371 -2.76 -21.55 -17.29
CA GLU A 371 -3.87 -21.78 -18.23
C GLU A 371 -3.85 -23.21 -18.83
N ASN A 372 -2.67 -23.73 -19.15
CA ASN A 372 -2.52 -25.08 -19.72
C ASN A 372 -2.75 -26.21 -18.69
N GLU A 373 -2.43 -25.99 -17.41
CA GLU A 373 -2.64 -26.99 -16.35
C GLU A 373 -4.13 -27.10 -16.02
N VAL A 374 -4.86 -25.98 -16.02
CA VAL A 374 -6.31 -25.94 -15.87
C VAL A 374 -7.01 -26.74 -16.98
N LEU A 375 -6.57 -26.58 -18.24
CA LEU A 375 -7.13 -27.29 -19.38
C LEU A 375 -6.87 -28.80 -19.34
N ARG A 376 -5.77 -29.23 -18.71
CA ARG A 376 -5.35 -30.65 -18.65
C ARG A 376 -6.02 -31.42 -17.52
N ASP A 377 -6.35 -30.78 -16.40
CA ASP A 377 -6.84 -31.47 -15.20
C ASP A 377 -8.02 -30.73 -14.55
N ALA A 378 -9.13 -30.60 -15.28
CA ALA A 378 -10.34 -29.93 -14.80
C ALA A 378 -10.89 -30.51 -13.47
N LYS A 379 -10.60 -31.78 -13.17
CA LYS A 379 -11.03 -32.46 -11.94
C LYS A 379 -10.40 -31.88 -10.68
N CYS A 380 -9.20 -31.30 -10.75
CA CYS A 380 -8.57 -30.70 -9.57
C CYS A 380 -9.31 -29.43 -9.09
N LEU A 381 -10.13 -28.81 -9.96
CA LEU A 381 -10.88 -27.58 -9.69
C LEU A 381 -12.30 -27.85 -9.15
N GLU A 382 -12.84 -29.06 -9.34
CA GLU A 382 -14.20 -29.43 -8.91
C GLU A 382 -14.39 -29.33 -7.39
N ASN A 383 -13.32 -29.54 -6.61
CA ASN A 383 -13.31 -29.52 -5.15
C ASN A 383 -12.75 -28.21 -4.55
N ALA A 384 -12.44 -27.20 -5.38
CA ALA A 384 -11.87 -25.95 -4.92
C ALA A 384 -12.89 -25.13 -4.12
N THR A 385 -12.46 -24.51 -3.01
CA THR A 385 -13.35 -23.65 -2.21
C THR A 385 -13.53 -22.27 -2.87
N VAL A 386 -12.44 -21.72 -3.42
CA VAL A 386 -12.45 -20.48 -4.22
C VAL A 386 -11.41 -20.61 -5.34
N ILE A 387 -11.76 -20.14 -6.53
CA ILE A 387 -10.82 -20.04 -7.66
C ILE A 387 -10.68 -18.55 -8.00
N LEU A 388 -9.44 -18.05 -7.93
CA LEU A 388 -9.05 -16.73 -8.39
C LEU A 388 -8.48 -16.85 -9.80
N ALA A 389 -9.26 -16.49 -10.79
CA ALA A 389 -8.84 -16.50 -12.18
C ALA A 389 -8.32 -15.11 -12.57
N ILE A 390 -7.02 -15.00 -12.85
CA ILE A 390 -6.40 -13.81 -13.41
C ILE A 390 -6.13 -14.10 -14.89
N ILE A 391 -7.06 -13.73 -15.76
CA ILE A 391 -7.03 -14.16 -17.16
C ILE A 391 -6.63 -12.96 -18.02
N SER A 392 -5.57 -13.12 -18.82
CA SER A 392 -5.28 -12.23 -19.96
C SER A 392 -6.19 -12.62 -21.13
N SER A 393 -6.41 -11.71 -22.08
CA SER A 393 -7.42 -11.77 -23.15
C SER A 393 -7.47 -13.02 -24.06
N SER A 394 -6.65 -14.05 -23.83
CA SER A 394 -6.53 -15.28 -24.63
C SER A 394 -7.52 -16.40 -24.28
N LEU A 395 -7.95 -16.55 -23.02
CA LEU A 395 -8.90 -17.58 -22.63
C LEU A 395 -10.33 -17.03 -22.65
N SER A 396 -11.24 -17.66 -23.40
CA SER A 396 -12.63 -17.26 -23.39
C SER A 396 -13.25 -17.59 -22.02
N ILE A 397 -13.99 -16.64 -21.45
CA ILE A 397 -14.68 -16.80 -20.17
C ILE A 397 -15.60 -18.05 -20.18
N ASN A 398 -16.20 -18.32 -21.33
CA ASN A 398 -17.12 -19.44 -21.54
C ASN A 398 -16.41 -20.80 -21.39
N ASP A 399 -15.17 -20.91 -21.87
CA ASP A 399 -14.41 -22.16 -21.77
C ASP A 399 -13.94 -22.40 -20.33
N PHE A 400 -13.54 -21.35 -19.63
CA PHE A 400 -13.15 -21.43 -18.22
C PHE A 400 -14.31 -21.89 -17.31
N GLN A 401 -15.52 -21.36 -17.52
CA GLN A 401 -16.70 -21.81 -16.76
C GLN A 401 -17.12 -23.25 -17.06
N ARG A 402 -16.98 -23.69 -18.31
CA ARG A 402 -17.27 -25.09 -18.70
C ARG A 402 -16.34 -26.08 -17.99
N LEU A 403 -15.10 -25.70 -17.72
CA LEU A 403 -14.10 -26.55 -17.05
C LEU A 403 -14.35 -26.70 -15.54
N ILE A 404 -14.84 -25.65 -14.87
CA ILE A 404 -14.92 -25.62 -13.40
C ILE A 404 -16.29 -26.09 -12.87
N GLY A 405 -17.34 -26.00 -13.69
CA GLY A 405 -18.70 -26.31 -13.26
C GLY A 405 -19.27 -25.29 -12.25
N ASN A 406 -20.47 -25.57 -11.72
CA ASN A 406 -21.24 -24.63 -10.89
C ASN A 406 -20.93 -24.69 -9.38
N THR A 407 -19.93 -25.46 -8.94
CA THR A 407 -19.77 -25.83 -7.52
C THR A 407 -18.83 -24.93 -6.71
N SER A 408 -17.97 -24.15 -7.38
CA SER A 408 -16.91 -23.35 -6.75
C SER A 408 -17.23 -21.85 -6.79
N LYS A 409 -16.83 -21.09 -5.76
CA LYS A 409 -16.90 -19.63 -5.83
C LYS A 409 -15.83 -19.10 -6.77
N ILE A 410 -16.22 -18.39 -7.83
CA ILE A 410 -15.28 -17.91 -8.85
C ILE A 410 -15.10 -16.40 -8.70
N ILE A 411 -13.86 -16.00 -8.41
CA ILE A 411 -13.42 -14.60 -8.50
C ILE A 411 -12.66 -14.44 -9.81
N TYR A 412 -13.27 -13.69 -10.73
CA TYR A 412 -12.70 -13.44 -12.04
C TYR A 412 -12.06 -12.05 -12.09
N ILE A 413 -10.82 -11.99 -12.53
CA ILE A 413 -10.05 -10.77 -12.74
C ILE A 413 -9.56 -10.76 -14.19
N SER A 414 -10.12 -9.86 -15.00
CA SER A 414 -9.67 -9.66 -16.38
C SER A 414 -8.74 -8.47 -16.52
N TYR A 415 -7.65 -8.66 -17.25
CA TYR A 415 -6.72 -7.60 -17.66
C TYR A 415 -6.73 -7.42 -19.19
N GLY A 416 -7.04 -6.21 -19.67
CA GLY A 416 -6.91 -5.83 -21.09
C GLY A 416 -8.23 -5.49 -21.80
N ARG A 417 -8.13 -5.01 -23.06
CA ARG A 417 -9.30 -4.71 -23.91
C ARG A 417 -10.00 -6.02 -24.32
N HIS A 418 -11.09 -6.37 -23.64
CA HIS A 418 -12.05 -7.30 -24.21
C HIS A 418 -12.79 -6.61 -25.36
N SER A 419 -12.84 -7.23 -26.54
CA SER A 419 -13.76 -6.83 -27.58
C SER A 419 -15.18 -7.02 -27.07
N THR A 420 -15.84 -5.93 -26.70
CA THR A 420 -17.26 -5.90 -26.34
C THR A 420 -18.08 -6.32 -27.56
N ASN A 421 -18.41 -7.61 -27.67
CA ASN A 421 -19.48 -8.10 -28.55
C ASN A 421 -20.06 -9.47 -28.17
N GLU A 422 -19.63 -10.09 -27.05
CA GLU A 422 -20.38 -11.23 -26.51
C GLU A 422 -21.29 -10.76 -25.39
N SER A 423 -22.60 -10.78 -25.70
CA SER A 423 -23.68 -10.59 -24.74
C SER A 423 -23.72 -11.79 -23.78
N SER A 424 -22.96 -11.71 -22.68
CA SER A 424 -22.96 -12.73 -21.63
C SER A 424 -24.18 -12.56 -20.71
N SER A 425 -25.38 -12.96 -21.17
CA SER A 425 -26.58 -12.97 -20.32
C SER A 425 -26.70 -14.17 -19.37
N ASP A 426 -25.80 -15.16 -19.45
CA ASP A 426 -25.92 -16.42 -18.69
C ASP A 426 -24.75 -16.75 -17.74
N ILE A 427 -23.81 -15.82 -17.55
CA ILE A 427 -22.55 -16.06 -16.79
C ILE A 427 -22.71 -15.54 -15.35
N ARG A 428 -22.72 -16.44 -14.36
CA ARG A 428 -22.72 -16.09 -12.93
C ARG A 428 -21.30 -16.12 -12.35
N PHE A 429 -20.76 -14.95 -12.02
CA PHE A 429 -19.58 -14.82 -11.18
C PHE A 429 -19.98 -14.36 -9.78
N ASP A 430 -19.30 -14.85 -8.75
CA ASP A 430 -19.45 -14.31 -7.39
C ASP A 430 -18.83 -12.92 -7.27
N LEU A 431 -17.73 -12.69 -8.00
CA LEU A 431 -17.08 -11.39 -8.11
C LEU A 431 -16.35 -11.29 -9.45
N GLU A 432 -16.65 -10.23 -10.20
CA GLU A 432 -15.95 -9.87 -11.42
C GLU A 432 -15.25 -8.53 -11.21
N VAL A 433 -13.94 -8.50 -11.46
CA VAL A 433 -13.11 -7.29 -11.43
C VAL A 433 -12.51 -7.10 -12.82
N ARG A 434 -12.98 -6.07 -13.54
CA ARG A 434 -12.46 -5.72 -14.86
C ARG A 434 -11.53 -4.52 -14.75
N PHE A 435 -10.31 -4.66 -15.28
CA PHE A 435 -9.40 -3.54 -15.47
C PHE A 435 -9.47 -3.08 -16.93
N GLU A 436 -10.21 -2.00 -17.18
CA GLU A 436 -10.20 -1.30 -18.46
C GLU A 436 -8.92 -0.45 -18.53
N GLU A 437 -8.06 -0.74 -19.50
CA GLU A 437 -6.76 -0.10 -19.77
C GLU A 437 -5.55 -0.65 -19.00
N ALA A 438 -4.57 -1.16 -19.76
CA ALA A 438 -3.21 -1.45 -19.32
C ALA A 438 -2.42 -0.15 -19.11
N THR A 439 -2.93 0.78 -18.29
CA THR A 439 -2.01 1.74 -17.67
C THR A 439 -1.30 0.97 -16.57
N CYS A 440 -0.01 0.74 -16.79
CA CYS A 440 0.96 -0.04 -16.02
C CYS A 440 1.23 0.47 -14.58
N HIS A 441 0.23 1.07 -13.93
CA HIS A 441 0.28 1.48 -12.54
C HIS A 441 -0.51 0.46 -11.75
N TYR A 442 0.22 -0.51 -11.19
CA TYR A 442 -0.23 -1.40 -10.15
C TYR A 442 -0.59 -0.58 -8.90
N ASP A 443 -1.68 0.18 -8.97
CA ASP A 443 -2.00 1.15 -7.94
C ASP A 443 -2.25 0.40 -6.64
N LYS A 444 -1.51 0.77 -5.58
CA LYS A 444 -1.54 0.11 -4.25
C LYS A 444 -2.98 -0.04 -3.74
N VAL A 445 -3.85 0.89 -4.15
CA VAL A 445 -5.28 0.92 -3.87
C VAL A 445 -6.01 -0.24 -4.54
N CYS A 446 -5.77 -0.51 -5.83
CA CYS A 446 -6.41 -1.61 -6.58
C CYS A 446 -6.03 -2.99 -6.02
N PHE A 447 -4.76 -3.21 -5.70
CA PHE A 447 -4.30 -4.48 -5.09
C PHE A 447 -4.86 -4.70 -3.70
N LYS A 448 -4.82 -3.66 -2.86
CA LYS A 448 -5.37 -3.73 -1.51
C LYS A 448 -6.87 -4.00 -1.55
N LEU A 449 -7.62 -3.29 -2.40
CA LEU A 449 -9.05 -3.52 -2.60
C LEU A 449 -9.34 -4.93 -3.12
N MET A 450 -8.54 -5.45 -4.05
CA MET A 450 -8.69 -6.80 -4.57
C MET A 450 -8.51 -7.85 -3.47
N VAL A 451 -7.41 -7.77 -2.70
CA VAL A 451 -7.15 -8.71 -1.60
C VAL A 451 -8.22 -8.56 -0.51
N GLU A 452 -8.56 -7.34 -0.11
CA GLU A 452 -9.63 -7.09 0.87
C GLU A 452 -10.97 -7.65 0.38
N LYS A 453 -11.29 -7.52 -0.91
CA LYS A 453 -12.52 -8.02 -1.50
C LYS A 453 -12.52 -9.54 -1.59
N VAL A 454 -11.43 -10.17 -2.02
CA VAL A 454 -11.26 -11.64 -2.02
C VAL A 454 -11.38 -12.17 -0.60
N MET A 455 -10.73 -11.53 0.36
CA MET A 455 -10.86 -11.85 1.79
C MET A 455 -12.30 -11.66 2.28
N LYS A 456 -13.00 -10.59 1.86
CA LYS A 456 -14.41 -10.38 2.19
C LYS A 456 -15.32 -11.45 1.59
N THR A 457 -15.04 -11.92 0.37
CA THR A 457 -15.78 -12.99 -0.32
C THR A 457 -15.51 -14.38 0.30
N LEU A 458 -14.28 -14.60 0.76
CA LEU A 458 -13.86 -15.77 1.53
C LEU A 458 -14.40 -15.75 2.98
N ASN A 459 -14.63 -14.57 3.54
CA ASN A 459 -15.02 -14.41 4.92
C ASN A 459 -16.48 -14.82 5.17
N GLN A 460 -16.63 -15.96 5.84
CA GLN A 460 -17.08 -15.87 7.24
C GLN A 460 -16.01 -15.05 7.98
N ALA A 461 -16.35 -13.85 8.46
CA ALA A 461 -15.42 -12.95 9.12
C ALA A 461 -14.79 -13.64 10.34
N ASP A 462 -13.61 -14.20 10.17
CA ASP A 462 -12.88 -14.78 11.28
C ASP A 462 -12.12 -13.68 11.99
N GLU A 463 -12.70 -13.18 13.09
CA GLU A 463 -12.14 -12.14 13.94
C GLU A 463 -10.74 -12.50 14.48
N LYS A 464 -10.30 -13.77 14.39
CA LYS A 464 -8.98 -14.23 14.86
C LYS A 464 -7.85 -14.11 13.83
N ILE A 465 -8.12 -13.78 12.57
CA ILE A 465 -7.05 -13.58 11.57
C ILE A 465 -6.34 -12.26 11.89
N MET A 466 -5.06 -12.36 12.23
CA MET A 466 -4.24 -11.19 12.56
C MET A 466 -3.84 -10.43 11.29
N GLY A 467 -3.77 -9.10 11.39
CA GLY A 467 -3.28 -8.23 10.31
C GLY A 467 -1.83 -8.55 9.93
N GLY A 468 -1.58 -8.79 8.64
CA GLY A 468 -0.24 -9.04 8.10
C GLY A 468 0.47 -7.76 7.64
N PRO A 469 1.77 -7.85 7.28
CA PRO A 469 2.50 -6.72 6.69
C PRO A 469 1.90 -6.35 5.32
N ASP A 470 2.09 -5.09 4.90
CA ASP A 470 1.59 -4.58 3.61
C ASP A 470 2.10 -5.40 2.41
N PHE A 471 3.38 -5.80 2.43
CA PHE A 471 4.02 -6.59 1.38
C PHE A 471 4.72 -7.81 1.99
N PRO A 472 4.01 -8.92 2.20
CA PRO A 472 4.62 -10.14 2.69
C PRO A 472 5.50 -10.76 1.61
N VAL A 473 6.80 -10.95 1.89
CA VAL A 473 7.75 -11.58 0.97
C VAL A 473 8.64 -12.60 1.69
N GLY A 474 8.90 -13.74 1.07
CA GLY A 474 9.78 -14.79 1.58
C GLY A 474 9.18 -15.63 2.71
N LEU A 475 7.88 -15.48 2.99
CA LEU A 475 7.22 -16.11 4.13
C LEU A 475 6.76 -17.55 3.84
N VAL A 476 6.36 -17.85 2.60
CA VAL A 476 5.88 -19.17 2.21
C VAL A 476 6.96 -20.23 2.41
N LYS A 477 8.20 -19.95 1.97
CA LYS A 477 9.34 -20.85 2.12
C LYS A 477 9.64 -21.14 3.60
N ARG A 478 9.82 -20.09 4.41
CA ARG A 478 10.07 -20.21 5.86
C ARG A 478 8.95 -20.96 6.57
N ARG A 479 7.69 -20.67 6.22
CA ARG A 479 6.54 -21.36 6.81
C ARG A 479 6.55 -22.84 6.46
N LYS A 480 6.75 -23.22 5.19
CA LYS A 480 6.82 -24.63 4.76
C LYS A 480 7.96 -25.39 5.46
N GLU A 481 9.12 -24.75 5.66
CA GLU A 481 10.24 -25.34 6.41
C GLU A 481 9.84 -25.60 7.87
N ILE A 482 9.20 -24.63 8.53
CA ILE A 482 8.75 -24.77 9.93
C ILE A 482 7.60 -25.78 10.04
N GLU A 483 6.65 -25.78 9.11
CA GLU A 483 5.57 -26.77 9.02
C GLU A 483 6.14 -28.18 8.88
N LYS A 484 7.15 -28.36 8.03
CA LYS A 484 7.86 -29.63 7.88
C LYS A 484 8.54 -30.04 9.18
N MET A 485 9.19 -29.12 9.88
CA MET A 485 9.76 -29.41 11.21
C MET A 485 8.68 -29.81 12.23
N LEU A 486 7.52 -29.14 12.20
CA LEU A 486 6.39 -29.45 13.06
C LEU A 486 5.77 -30.83 12.73
N THR A 487 5.77 -31.26 11.46
CA THR A 487 5.18 -32.54 11.02
C THR A 487 6.16 -33.73 11.06
N GLU A 488 7.45 -33.51 10.83
CA GLU A 488 8.48 -34.56 10.83
C GLU A 488 9.09 -34.83 12.20
N SER A 489 8.83 -33.96 13.18
CA SER A 489 9.25 -34.21 14.54
C SER A 489 8.59 -35.50 15.05
N LYS A 490 9.41 -36.55 15.23
CA LYS A 490 9.01 -37.88 15.73
C LYS A 490 8.35 -37.84 17.11
N SER A 491 8.27 -36.66 17.74
CA SER A 491 7.62 -36.41 19.02
C SER A 491 6.17 -35.92 18.91
N LEU A 492 5.46 -36.04 17.78
CA LEU A 492 4.03 -35.67 17.64
C LEU A 492 3.04 -36.47 18.52
N GLN A 493 3.53 -37.30 19.44
CA GLN A 493 2.78 -37.76 20.61
C GLN A 493 2.94 -36.84 21.84
N CYS A 494 3.66 -35.73 21.74
CA CYS A 494 4.02 -34.82 22.83
C CYS A 494 3.99 -33.35 22.39
N PHE A 495 3.60 -32.51 23.35
CA PHE A 495 3.60 -31.05 23.34
C PHE A 495 4.76 -30.43 22.53
N GLY A 496 4.46 -29.79 21.40
CA GLY A 496 5.44 -29.21 20.48
C GLY A 496 5.92 -27.83 20.95
N ARG A 497 7.23 -27.66 21.13
CA ARG A 497 7.84 -26.42 21.65
C ARG A 497 8.86 -25.88 20.65
N PHE A 498 8.59 -24.71 20.09
CA PHE A 498 9.38 -24.15 19.00
C PHE A 498 9.92 -22.76 19.34
N GLY A 499 11.23 -22.57 19.15
CA GLY A 499 11.88 -21.27 19.29
C GLY A 499 12.23 -20.65 17.94
N LEU A 500 11.70 -19.47 17.62
CA LEU A 500 12.14 -18.63 16.51
C LEU A 500 13.19 -17.64 17.01
N VAL A 501 14.45 -17.85 16.63
CA VAL A 501 15.59 -17.06 17.11
C VAL A 501 16.20 -16.26 15.96
N GLY A 502 16.52 -14.99 16.22
CA GLY A 502 17.22 -14.16 15.25
C GLY A 502 17.31 -12.70 15.68
N MET A 503 18.13 -11.92 14.97
CA MET A 503 18.31 -10.50 15.25
C MET A 503 17.00 -9.69 15.10
N GLY A 504 16.97 -8.47 15.65
CA GLY A 504 15.85 -7.54 15.43
C GLY A 504 15.66 -7.26 13.94
N GLY A 505 14.41 -7.06 13.50
CA GLY A 505 14.11 -6.71 12.12
C GLY A 505 14.17 -7.86 11.10
N ILE A 506 14.59 -9.07 11.50
CA ILE A 506 14.71 -10.26 10.62
C ILE A 506 13.34 -10.86 10.20
N GLY A 507 12.25 -10.44 10.84
CA GLY A 507 10.89 -10.90 10.54
C GLY A 507 10.36 -12.05 11.42
N LYS A 508 10.88 -12.23 12.65
CA LYS A 508 10.41 -13.27 13.60
C LYS A 508 8.91 -13.21 13.84
N THR A 509 8.41 -12.06 14.28
CA THR A 509 6.99 -11.80 14.55
C THR A 509 6.14 -12.05 13.31
N THR A 510 6.61 -11.61 12.14
CA THR A 510 5.94 -11.81 10.85
C THR A 510 5.82 -13.29 10.47
N THR A 511 6.89 -14.08 10.66
CA THR A 511 6.86 -15.53 10.42
C THR A 511 5.97 -16.25 11.43
N ALA A 512 6.04 -15.91 12.71
CA ALA A 512 5.15 -16.45 13.74
C ALA A 512 3.68 -16.16 13.43
N MET A 513 3.38 -14.96 12.94
CA MET A 513 2.05 -14.54 12.51
C MET A 513 1.54 -15.40 11.34
N SER A 514 2.40 -15.66 10.35
CA SER A 514 2.07 -16.52 9.21
C SER A 514 1.67 -17.93 9.66
N ILE A 515 2.42 -18.50 10.63
CA ILE A 515 2.14 -19.82 11.20
C ILE A 515 0.82 -19.80 11.96
N TYR A 516 0.60 -18.80 12.82
CA TYR A 516 -0.62 -18.68 13.60
C TYR A 516 -1.86 -18.56 12.72
N ASN A 517 -1.85 -17.61 11.77
CA ASN A 517 -2.95 -17.40 10.84
C ASN A 517 -3.28 -18.68 10.06
N LYS A 518 -2.27 -19.49 9.73
CA LYS A 518 -2.45 -20.76 9.01
C LYS A 518 -3.01 -21.89 9.88
N MET A 519 -2.51 -22.02 11.11
CA MET A 519 -2.70 -23.24 11.90
C MET A 519 -3.75 -23.12 13.01
N HIS A 520 -4.11 -21.92 13.45
CA HIS A 520 -4.91 -21.70 14.67
C HIS A 520 -6.26 -22.44 14.71
N LYS A 521 -6.85 -22.74 13.54
CA LYS A 521 -8.12 -23.47 13.40
C LYS A 521 -8.01 -24.97 13.68
N LYS A 522 -6.80 -25.52 13.63
CA LYS A 522 -6.53 -26.95 13.86
C LYS A 522 -6.47 -27.31 15.36
N PHE A 523 -6.63 -26.32 16.24
CA PHE A 523 -6.48 -26.44 17.68
C PHE A 523 -7.78 -26.07 18.40
N GLU A 524 -8.02 -26.67 19.57
CA GLU A 524 -9.18 -26.39 20.41
C GLU A 524 -9.15 -24.95 20.94
N ALA A 525 -7.95 -24.44 21.21
CA ALA A 525 -7.69 -23.08 21.64
C ALA A 525 -6.53 -22.47 20.86
N SER A 526 -6.55 -21.14 20.69
CA SER A 526 -5.44 -20.43 20.06
C SER A 526 -5.35 -19.00 20.56
N PHE A 527 -4.11 -18.54 20.79
CA PHE A 527 -3.84 -17.17 21.22
C PHE A 527 -2.47 -16.69 20.73
N PHE A 528 -2.42 -15.45 20.21
CA PHE A 528 -1.19 -14.78 19.83
C PHE A 528 -0.88 -13.66 20.83
N CYS A 529 0.12 -13.87 21.67
CA CYS A 529 0.57 -12.90 22.66
C CYS A 529 1.65 -11.99 22.06
N LEU A 530 1.26 -10.81 21.56
CA LEU A 530 2.16 -9.84 20.92
C LEU A 530 3.00 -9.03 21.92
N ASN A 531 4.27 -8.77 21.57
CA ASN A 531 5.15 -7.81 22.24
C ASN A 531 5.22 -7.97 23.77
N ILE A 532 5.55 -9.16 24.26
CA ILE A 532 5.59 -9.49 25.69
C ILE A 532 6.52 -8.55 26.44
N ARG A 533 7.74 -8.32 25.90
CA ARG A 533 8.72 -7.39 26.47
C ARG A 533 8.17 -6.00 26.77
N GLU A 534 7.37 -5.45 25.85
CA GLU A 534 6.78 -4.13 26.02
C GLU A 534 5.69 -4.16 27.10
N HIS A 535 4.81 -5.15 27.05
CA HIS A 535 3.71 -5.27 28.00
C HIS A 535 4.16 -5.57 29.44
N ALA A 536 5.18 -6.41 29.60
CA ALA A 536 5.74 -6.76 30.89
C ALA A 536 6.41 -5.58 31.61
N GLY A 537 6.74 -4.51 30.87
CA GLY A 537 7.26 -3.27 31.45
C GLY A 537 6.20 -2.37 32.10
N TYR A 538 4.90 -2.65 31.93
CA TYR A 538 3.82 -1.94 32.61
C TYR A 538 3.56 -2.51 34.00
N ASP A 539 2.98 -1.68 34.88
CA ASP A 539 2.51 -2.11 36.20
C ASP A 539 1.47 -3.23 36.04
N ARG A 540 1.68 -4.36 36.74
CA ARG A 540 0.92 -5.62 36.61
C ARG A 540 0.84 -6.20 35.19
N GLY A 541 1.80 -5.86 34.33
CA GLY A 541 1.80 -6.24 32.92
C GLY A 541 1.84 -7.75 32.69
N LEU A 542 2.58 -8.50 33.52
CA LEU A 542 2.64 -9.96 33.41
C LEU A 542 1.31 -10.62 33.82
N GLU A 543 0.67 -10.13 34.88
CA GLU A 543 -0.64 -10.59 35.32
C GLU A 543 -1.71 -10.33 34.25
N ASP A 544 -1.67 -9.16 33.62
CA ASP A 544 -2.57 -8.84 32.51
C ASP A 544 -2.36 -9.79 31.31
N LEU A 545 -1.11 -10.13 30.98
CA LEU A 545 -0.81 -11.12 29.94
C LEU A 545 -1.31 -12.52 30.31
N GLN A 546 -1.12 -12.96 31.56
CA GLN A 546 -1.65 -14.24 32.05
C GLN A 546 -3.18 -14.29 31.96
N ALA A 547 -3.86 -13.19 32.33
CA ALA A 547 -5.32 -13.08 32.26
C ALA A 547 -5.81 -13.11 30.81
N LYS A 548 -5.11 -12.43 29.89
CA LYS A 548 -5.40 -12.47 28.45
C LYS A 548 -5.24 -13.87 27.86
N ILE A 549 -4.19 -14.61 28.24
CA ILE A 549 -4.00 -16.00 27.80
C ILE A 549 -5.21 -16.83 28.24
N LEU A 550 -5.54 -16.84 29.54
CA LEU A 550 -6.68 -17.59 30.09
C LEU A 550 -8.01 -17.23 29.41
N GLN A 551 -8.28 -15.94 29.27
CA GLN A 551 -9.51 -15.45 28.67
C GLN A 551 -9.66 -15.91 27.22
N ASN A 552 -8.57 -15.96 26.45
CA ASN A 552 -8.59 -16.35 25.04
C ASN A 552 -8.49 -17.86 24.79
N THR A 553 -7.99 -18.64 25.74
CA THR A 553 -7.88 -20.10 25.60
C THR A 553 -9.03 -20.85 26.28
N VAL A 554 -9.35 -20.54 27.54
CA VAL A 554 -10.34 -21.29 28.34
C VAL A 554 -11.78 -20.98 27.96
N LEU A 555 -12.13 -19.71 27.79
CA LEU A 555 -13.52 -19.30 27.47
C LEU A 555 -13.93 -19.66 26.04
N ASN A 556 -12.96 -19.83 25.14
CA ASN A 556 -13.23 -20.20 23.74
C ASN A 556 -13.52 -21.70 23.55
N VAL A 557 -12.95 -22.58 24.37
CA VAL A 557 -13.17 -24.05 24.31
C VAL A 557 -14.59 -24.44 24.74
N ASN A 558 -15.23 -23.64 25.61
CA ASN A 558 -16.56 -23.95 26.16
C ASN A 558 -17.75 -23.50 25.29
N LYS A 559 -17.52 -23.03 24.05
CA LYS A 559 -18.57 -22.52 23.15
C LYS A 559 -19.64 -23.56 22.74
N ASP A 560 -19.30 -24.86 22.76
CA ASP A 560 -20.21 -25.92 22.32
C ASP A 560 -21.14 -26.49 23.41
N LYS A 561 -20.94 -26.11 24.69
CA LYS A 561 -21.89 -26.45 25.75
C LYS A 561 -22.96 -25.36 25.83
N ARG A 562 -24.13 -25.63 25.24
CA ARG A 562 -25.34 -24.78 25.15
C ARG A 562 -25.96 -24.35 26.51
N THR A 563 -25.18 -23.95 27.49
CA THR A 563 -25.70 -23.58 28.82
C THR A 563 -24.76 -22.63 29.57
N TYR A 564 -24.22 -21.62 28.91
CA TYR A 564 -23.55 -20.51 29.60
C TYR A 564 -24.03 -19.18 29.04
N ASP A 565 -24.75 -18.45 29.89
CA ASP A 565 -25.37 -17.17 29.60
C ASP A 565 -24.36 -16.13 29.12
N ILE A 566 -24.85 -15.28 28.21
CA ILE A 566 -24.11 -14.17 27.58
C ILE A 566 -23.54 -13.20 28.63
N GLU A 567 -24.13 -13.13 29.83
CA GLU A 567 -23.66 -12.31 30.95
C GLU A 567 -22.33 -12.79 31.57
N HIS A 568 -21.93 -14.06 31.40
CA HIS A 568 -20.65 -14.56 31.95
C HIS A 568 -19.45 -14.38 31.00
N ARG A 569 -19.67 -13.98 29.74
CA ARG A 569 -18.57 -13.68 28.81
C ARG A 569 -17.71 -12.48 29.24
N GLN A 570 -18.22 -11.63 30.14
CA GLN A 570 -17.58 -10.39 30.56
C GLN A 570 -16.90 -10.46 31.94
N LYS A 571 -16.88 -11.60 32.64
CA LYS A 571 -16.20 -11.69 33.93
C LYS A 571 -14.69 -11.73 33.70
N LYS A 572 -14.03 -10.57 33.81
CA LYS A 572 -12.57 -10.42 33.76
C LYS A 572 -11.96 -11.41 34.76
N ILE A 573 -11.07 -12.28 34.29
CA ILE A 573 -10.36 -13.20 35.18
C ILE A 573 -9.42 -12.34 36.03
N GLU A 574 -9.71 -12.24 37.32
CA GLU A 574 -8.87 -11.50 38.25
C GLU A 574 -7.68 -12.36 38.66
N ILE A 575 -6.50 -11.96 38.18
CA ILE A 575 -5.23 -12.48 38.66
C ILE A 575 -4.73 -11.51 39.73
N ASN A 576 -4.52 -12.00 40.95
CA ASN A 576 -4.06 -11.19 42.08
C ASN A 576 -2.55 -10.89 42.01
N ASP A 577 -1.77 -11.89 41.61
CA ASP A 577 -0.33 -11.81 41.46
C ASP A 577 0.15 -12.85 40.44
N VAL A 578 1.43 -12.76 40.04
CA VAL A 578 2.02 -13.62 39.01
C VAL A 578 2.00 -15.10 39.39
N GLU A 579 2.19 -15.47 40.66
CA GLU A 579 2.20 -16.87 41.12
C GLU A 579 0.80 -17.48 41.07
N HIS A 580 -0.20 -16.71 41.51
CA HIS A 580 -1.60 -17.07 41.35
C HIS A 580 -1.96 -17.29 39.88
N GLY A 581 -1.50 -16.39 39.00
CA GLY A 581 -1.70 -16.52 37.56
C GLY A 581 -1.03 -17.76 36.95
N LYS A 582 0.19 -18.11 37.38
CA LYS A 582 0.88 -19.36 36.98
C LYS A 582 0.06 -20.59 37.38
N SER A 583 -0.42 -20.63 38.62
CA SER A 583 -1.19 -21.76 39.13
C SER A 583 -2.48 -21.97 38.32
N ILE A 584 -3.22 -20.90 38.03
CA ILE A 584 -4.46 -20.98 37.25
C ILE A 584 -4.17 -21.40 35.80
N LEU A 585 -3.15 -20.81 35.16
CA LEU A 585 -2.74 -21.22 33.81
C LEU A 585 -2.43 -22.72 33.76
N SER A 586 -1.66 -23.23 34.72
CA SER A 586 -1.31 -24.65 34.75
C SER A 586 -2.52 -25.57 35.00
N SER A 587 -3.48 -25.17 35.82
CA SER A 587 -4.67 -25.99 36.11
C SER A 587 -5.71 -25.96 35.00
N GLU A 588 -6.06 -24.77 34.51
CA GLU A 588 -7.16 -24.56 33.55
C GLU A 588 -6.78 -24.98 32.13
N LEU A 589 -5.50 -24.86 31.75
CA LEU A 589 -5.04 -25.25 30.42
C LEU A 589 -4.66 -26.73 30.33
N LYS A 590 -4.77 -27.46 31.44
CA LYS A 590 -4.31 -28.83 31.51
C LYS A 590 -5.06 -29.71 30.50
N GLY A 591 -4.32 -30.30 29.57
CA GLY A 591 -4.87 -31.22 28.57
C GLY A 591 -5.57 -30.57 27.37
N ILE A 592 -5.69 -29.24 27.32
CA ILE A 592 -6.26 -28.52 26.17
C ILE A 592 -5.27 -28.53 25.02
N ASN A 593 -5.70 -28.88 23.81
CA ASN A 593 -4.84 -28.82 22.62
C ASN A 593 -4.84 -27.40 22.03
N ALA A 594 -3.82 -26.60 22.36
CA ALA A 594 -3.77 -25.18 22.00
C ALA A 594 -2.60 -24.81 21.08
N LEU A 595 -2.79 -23.76 20.26
CA LEU A 595 -1.70 -23.04 19.58
C LEU A 595 -1.45 -21.70 20.26
N ILE A 596 -0.31 -21.55 20.94
CA ILE A 596 0.03 -20.30 21.63
C ILE A 596 1.33 -19.73 21.06
N VAL A 597 1.29 -18.45 20.66
CA VAL A 597 2.49 -17.72 20.24
C VAL A 597 2.86 -16.72 21.33
N LEU A 598 4.11 -16.77 21.80
CA LEU A 598 4.69 -15.83 22.75
C LEU A 598 5.74 -14.98 22.02
N ASP A 599 5.39 -13.75 21.68
CA ASP A 599 6.22 -12.86 20.85
C ASP A 599 7.08 -11.90 21.68
N ASP A 600 8.34 -11.74 21.26
CA ASP A 600 9.37 -10.90 21.87
C ASP A 600 9.65 -11.24 23.34
N VAL A 601 10.01 -12.51 23.60
CA VAL A 601 10.44 -12.98 24.91
C VAL A 601 11.94 -12.70 25.09
N ASP A 602 12.31 -11.78 25.97
CA ASP A 602 13.70 -11.33 26.16
C ASP A 602 14.27 -11.59 27.56
N HIS A 603 13.43 -11.83 28.58
CA HIS A 603 13.85 -12.03 29.97
C HIS A 603 13.36 -13.37 30.57
N GLU A 604 14.09 -13.89 31.56
CA GLU A 604 13.76 -15.16 32.23
C GLU A 604 12.43 -15.10 33.00
N SER A 605 12.10 -13.94 33.56
CA SER A 605 10.80 -13.72 34.23
C SER A 605 9.62 -13.93 33.28
N HIS A 606 9.76 -13.62 31.98
CA HIS A 606 8.69 -13.82 30.99
C HIS A 606 8.48 -15.31 30.72
N ILE A 607 9.58 -16.06 30.60
CA ILE A 607 9.55 -17.52 30.45
C ILE A 607 8.91 -18.17 31.67
N ASP A 608 9.33 -17.75 32.87
CA ASP A 608 8.82 -18.28 34.12
C ASP A 608 7.33 -17.98 34.33
N ALA A 609 6.89 -16.76 34.07
CA ALA A 609 5.51 -16.33 34.28
C ALA A 609 4.52 -16.82 33.22
N LEU A 610 4.95 -16.93 31.95
CA LEU A 610 4.07 -17.20 30.82
C LEU A 610 4.31 -18.55 30.16
N TYR A 611 5.57 -18.96 29.94
CA TYR A 611 5.88 -20.17 29.19
C TYR A 611 5.81 -21.44 30.05
N ARG A 612 6.45 -21.46 31.23
CA ARG A 612 6.49 -22.64 32.11
C ARG A 612 5.09 -23.16 32.47
N PRO A 613 4.09 -22.31 32.78
CA PRO A 613 2.74 -22.79 33.08
C PRO A 613 2.07 -23.52 31.92
N LEU A 614 2.42 -23.19 30.67
CA LEU A 614 1.85 -23.80 29.45
C LEU A 614 2.32 -25.23 29.23
N CYS A 615 3.31 -25.70 30.00
CA CYS A 615 3.80 -27.07 29.89
C CYS A 615 2.77 -28.14 30.30
N THR A 616 1.65 -27.76 30.91
CA THR A 616 0.54 -28.66 31.26
C THR A 616 -0.48 -28.88 30.14
N LEU A 617 -0.35 -28.15 29.03
CA LEU A 617 -1.21 -28.26 27.85
C LEU A 617 -1.26 -29.69 27.27
N GLY A 618 -2.27 -29.95 26.44
CA GLY A 618 -2.50 -31.23 25.78
C GLY A 618 -1.36 -31.62 24.85
N ALA A 619 -1.22 -32.94 24.63
CA ALA A 619 -0.11 -33.54 23.89
C ALA A 619 -0.02 -33.10 22.41
N LYS A 620 -1.11 -32.56 21.83
CA LYS A 620 -1.11 -32.04 20.45
C LYS A 620 -0.90 -30.53 20.38
N SER A 621 -0.65 -29.86 21.50
CA SER A 621 -0.47 -28.40 21.53
C SER A 621 0.87 -27.98 20.93
N VAL A 622 0.91 -26.75 20.41
CA VAL A 622 2.11 -26.12 19.88
C VAL A 622 2.30 -24.77 20.55
N VAL A 623 3.49 -24.54 21.10
CA VAL A 623 3.90 -23.23 21.62
C VAL A 623 5.08 -22.71 20.81
N VAL A 624 4.89 -21.53 20.21
CA VAL A 624 5.92 -20.83 19.42
C VAL A 624 6.41 -19.63 20.23
N ILE A 625 7.72 -19.54 20.46
CA ILE A 625 8.35 -18.41 21.14
C ILE A 625 9.21 -17.65 20.13
N THR A 626 9.05 -16.33 20.04
CA THR A 626 10.01 -15.49 19.30
C THR A 626 10.97 -14.81 20.27
N THR A 627 12.27 -14.83 19.95
CA THR A 627 13.28 -14.18 20.80
C THR A 627 14.50 -13.76 19.99
N ARG A 628 15.24 -12.80 20.55
CA ARG A 628 16.60 -12.45 20.10
C ARG A 628 17.67 -13.27 20.84
N ASN A 629 17.34 -13.81 22.01
CA ASN A 629 18.30 -14.45 22.91
C ASN A 629 18.17 -15.99 22.84
N ARG A 630 19.13 -16.62 22.17
CA ARG A 630 19.22 -18.07 22.06
C ARG A 630 19.38 -18.77 23.42
N ASP A 631 20.11 -18.16 24.34
CA ASP A 631 20.47 -18.78 25.63
C ASP A 631 19.31 -18.78 26.63
N SER A 632 18.34 -17.87 26.46
CA SER A 632 17.07 -17.92 27.19
C SER A 632 16.27 -19.18 26.88
N LEU A 633 16.41 -19.74 25.68
CA LEU A 633 15.66 -20.92 25.21
C LEU A 633 16.35 -22.24 25.53
N LYS A 634 17.68 -22.29 25.55
CA LYS A 634 18.44 -23.53 25.83
C LYS A 634 18.17 -24.11 27.21
N ARG A 635 17.91 -23.25 28.20
CA ARG A 635 17.69 -23.65 29.61
C ARG A 635 16.38 -24.41 29.82
N GLU A 636 15.40 -24.20 28.93
CA GLU A 636 14.05 -24.76 29.07
C GLU A 636 13.85 -26.08 28.30
N GLN A 637 14.93 -26.68 27.76
CA GLN A 637 14.89 -27.93 26.97
C GLN A 637 13.82 -27.89 25.86
N LEU A 638 13.77 -26.78 25.13
CA LEU A 638 12.90 -26.66 23.96
C LEU A 638 13.28 -27.71 22.92
N THR A 639 12.27 -28.37 22.36
CA THR A 639 12.43 -29.52 21.48
C THR A 639 13.10 -29.13 20.16
N GLU A 640 12.83 -27.94 19.63
CA GLU A 640 13.35 -27.47 18.33
C GLU A 640 13.57 -25.93 18.31
N ILE A 641 14.71 -25.49 17.77
CA ILE A 641 15.04 -24.06 17.57
C ILE A 641 15.29 -23.81 16.08
N TYR A 642 14.59 -22.83 15.51
CA TYR A 642 14.79 -22.35 14.14
C TYR A 642 15.51 -20.99 14.15
N GLU A 643 16.72 -20.99 13.60
CA GLU A 643 17.53 -19.79 13.45
C GLU A 643 17.19 -19.08 12.13
N MET A 644 16.57 -17.91 12.27
CA MET A 644 16.10 -17.10 11.15
C MET A 644 17.27 -16.62 10.30
N GLN A 645 17.21 -16.93 9.01
CA GLN A 645 18.17 -16.45 8.01
C GLN A 645 17.72 -15.13 7.39
N GLU A 646 18.67 -14.39 6.83
CA GLU A 646 18.39 -13.22 5.99
C GLU A 646 17.58 -13.61 4.74
N LEU A 647 16.93 -12.63 4.11
CA LEU A 647 16.23 -12.87 2.85
C LEU A 647 17.23 -13.16 1.74
N ASP A 648 16.89 -14.10 0.87
CA ASP A 648 17.63 -14.29 -0.38
C ASP A 648 17.53 -13.07 -1.30
N LYS A 649 18.36 -13.03 -2.33
CA LYS A 649 18.46 -11.90 -3.26
C LYS A 649 17.11 -11.57 -3.90
N GLU A 650 16.39 -12.57 -4.38
CA GLU A 650 15.10 -12.39 -5.07
C GLU A 650 14.04 -11.83 -4.12
N SER A 651 13.93 -12.41 -2.92
CA SER A 651 13.02 -11.95 -1.88
C SER A 651 13.36 -10.54 -1.40
N SER A 652 14.66 -10.20 -1.34
CA SER A 652 15.14 -8.88 -0.95
C SER A 652 14.82 -7.83 -2.00
N GLU A 653 15.08 -8.13 -3.28
CA GLU A 653 14.72 -7.27 -4.42
C GLU A 653 13.22 -7.00 -4.44
N ARG A 654 12.40 -8.05 -4.35
CA ARG A 654 10.94 -7.92 -4.32
C ARG A 654 10.47 -7.06 -3.16
N LEU A 655 10.91 -7.36 -1.93
CA LEU A 655 10.50 -6.59 -0.75
C LEU A 655 10.87 -5.11 -0.89
N PHE A 656 12.10 -4.82 -1.32
CA PHE A 656 12.57 -3.47 -1.51
C PHE A 656 11.80 -2.74 -2.61
N HIS A 657 11.63 -3.35 -3.80
CA HIS A 657 10.91 -2.74 -4.91
C HIS A 657 9.44 -2.46 -4.58
N TRP A 658 8.77 -3.34 -3.84
CA TRP A 658 7.41 -3.07 -3.37
C TRP A 658 7.36 -1.85 -2.44
N HIS A 659 8.37 -1.66 -1.58
CA HIS A 659 8.44 -0.50 -0.70
C HIS A 659 8.91 0.79 -1.38
N ALA A 660 9.74 0.70 -2.44
CA ALA A 660 10.31 1.85 -3.16
C ALA A 660 9.49 2.30 -4.37
N PHE A 661 8.78 1.39 -5.04
CA PHE A 661 8.11 1.63 -6.32
C PHE A 661 6.65 1.20 -6.34
N LEU A 662 6.19 0.47 -5.30
CA LEU A 662 4.90 -0.23 -5.30
C LEU A 662 4.75 -1.17 -6.50
N LYS A 663 5.88 -1.72 -6.97
CA LYS A 663 5.99 -2.61 -8.13
C LYS A 663 6.97 -3.72 -7.81
N PRO A 664 6.88 -4.88 -8.48
CA PRO A 664 7.81 -5.98 -8.27
C PRO A 664 9.24 -5.67 -8.77
N GLU A 665 9.40 -4.68 -9.65
CA GLU A 665 10.66 -4.36 -10.31
C GLU A 665 10.95 -2.86 -10.34
N ALA A 666 12.25 -2.53 -10.37
CA ALA A 666 12.75 -1.17 -10.52
C ALA A 666 12.63 -0.67 -11.97
N PRO A 667 12.42 0.65 -12.17
CA PRO A 667 12.60 1.29 -13.47
C PRO A 667 13.99 1.03 -14.07
N ALA A 668 14.09 0.97 -15.40
CA ALA A 668 15.33 0.58 -16.08
C ALA A 668 16.54 1.44 -15.69
N HIS A 669 16.36 2.75 -15.53
CA HIS A 669 17.42 3.69 -15.14
C HIS A 669 17.82 3.59 -13.66
N LEU A 670 16.97 3.04 -12.79
CA LEU A 670 17.26 2.82 -11.37
C LEU A 670 17.67 1.39 -11.03
N LYS A 671 17.63 0.47 -12.00
CA LYS A 671 17.87 -0.96 -11.77
C LYS A 671 19.22 -1.23 -11.11
N THR A 672 20.29 -0.60 -11.60
CA THR A 672 21.65 -0.78 -11.07
C THR A 672 21.79 -0.24 -9.65
N VAL A 673 21.45 1.04 -9.44
CA VAL A 673 21.58 1.67 -8.11
C VAL A 673 20.64 1.03 -7.07
N SER A 674 19.46 0.55 -7.50
CA SER A 674 18.57 -0.24 -6.64
C SER A 674 19.23 -1.52 -6.16
N GLN A 675 19.89 -2.27 -7.06
CA GLN A 675 20.62 -3.49 -6.70
C GLN A 675 21.76 -3.21 -5.72
N ASP A 676 22.46 -2.09 -5.88
CA ASP A 676 23.54 -1.68 -4.97
C ASP A 676 22.99 -1.37 -3.56
N VAL A 677 21.90 -0.61 -3.46
CA VAL A 677 21.20 -0.32 -2.20
C VAL A 677 20.69 -1.59 -1.52
N ILE A 678 20.08 -2.51 -2.29
CA ILE A 678 19.57 -3.80 -1.78
C ILE A 678 20.71 -4.65 -1.24
N ALA A 679 21.83 -4.73 -1.95
CA ALA A 679 23.01 -5.46 -1.51
C ALA A 679 23.57 -4.88 -0.19
N ALA A 680 23.60 -3.55 -0.05
CA ALA A 680 24.05 -2.89 1.18
C ALA A 680 23.12 -3.15 2.38
N CYS A 681 21.84 -3.45 2.15
CA CYS A 681 20.88 -3.82 3.20
C CYS A 681 21.07 -5.25 3.76
N LYS A 682 21.95 -6.07 3.16
CA LYS A 682 22.32 -7.43 3.64
C LYS A 682 21.10 -8.32 3.95
N GLY A 683 20.08 -8.30 3.08
CA GLY A 683 18.91 -9.18 3.20
C GLY A 683 18.04 -8.97 4.46
N LEU A 684 18.23 -7.88 5.20
CA LEU A 684 17.46 -7.55 6.40
C LEU A 684 16.10 -6.93 6.04
N PRO A 685 14.96 -7.60 6.35
CA PRO A 685 13.64 -7.11 5.95
C PRO A 685 13.31 -5.69 6.44
N LEU A 686 13.64 -5.37 7.69
CA LEU A 686 13.38 -4.03 8.24
C LEU A 686 14.18 -2.95 7.49
N SER A 687 15.47 -3.20 7.22
CA SER A 687 16.33 -2.26 6.48
C SER A 687 15.81 -2.04 5.06
N LEU A 688 15.51 -3.13 4.35
CA LEU A 688 14.94 -3.07 2.99
C LEU A 688 13.63 -2.27 2.95
N LYS A 689 12.74 -2.52 3.93
CA LYS A 689 11.47 -1.81 4.06
C LYS A 689 11.67 -0.32 4.34
N VAL A 690 12.49 0.03 5.32
CA VAL A 690 12.69 1.42 5.75
C VAL A 690 13.40 2.24 4.68
N ILE A 691 14.46 1.70 4.05
CA ILE A 691 15.18 2.39 2.98
C ILE A 691 14.32 2.46 1.71
N GLY A 692 13.65 1.37 1.33
CA GLY A 692 12.74 1.38 0.19
C GLY A 692 11.63 2.43 0.36
N SER A 693 10.97 2.46 1.51
CA SER A 693 9.94 3.46 1.83
C SER A 693 10.49 4.90 1.91
N TYR A 694 11.75 5.09 2.24
CA TYR A 694 12.40 6.39 2.21
C TYR A 694 12.66 6.88 0.78
N LEU A 695 13.02 5.97 -0.13
CA LEU A 695 13.24 6.26 -1.56
C LEU A 695 11.95 6.29 -2.38
N TYR A 696 10.81 5.98 -1.77
CA TYR A 696 9.51 6.01 -2.41
C TYR A 696 9.16 7.40 -2.96
N GLY A 697 8.71 7.44 -4.22
CA GLY A 697 8.36 8.68 -4.92
C GLY A 697 9.54 9.39 -5.60
N HIS A 698 10.78 8.90 -5.41
CA HIS A 698 12.00 9.42 -6.01
C HIS A 698 12.45 8.57 -7.21
N GLU A 699 11.55 8.41 -8.19
CA GLU A 699 11.74 7.52 -9.36
C GLU A 699 12.27 8.24 -10.61
N SER A 700 12.45 9.57 -10.57
CA SER A 700 12.85 10.33 -11.76
C SER A 700 14.35 10.19 -12.04
N GLU A 701 14.79 10.42 -13.28
CA GLU A 701 16.23 10.43 -13.61
C GLU A 701 17.01 11.45 -12.77
N SER A 702 16.39 12.56 -12.38
CA SER A 702 17.01 13.56 -11.50
C SER A 702 17.23 13.08 -10.05
N ASP A 703 16.53 12.02 -9.62
CA ASP A 703 16.64 11.50 -8.26
C ASP A 703 17.80 10.51 -8.08
N ILE A 704 18.48 10.08 -9.14
CA ILE A 704 19.59 9.11 -9.07
C ILE A 704 20.65 9.52 -8.03
N SER A 705 20.92 10.82 -7.90
CA SER A 705 21.85 11.36 -6.90
C SER A 705 21.47 11.02 -5.45
N LEU A 706 20.16 11.03 -5.12
CA LEU A 706 19.64 10.64 -3.81
C LEU A 706 19.88 9.16 -3.54
N TRP A 707 19.67 8.32 -4.55
CA TRP A 707 19.91 6.88 -4.48
C TRP A 707 21.41 6.56 -4.26
N GLU A 708 22.29 7.25 -4.99
CA GLU A 708 23.74 7.12 -4.85
C GLU A 708 24.26 7.63 -3.49
N GLU A 709 23.69 8.73 -2.97
CA GLU A 709 23.99 9.23 -1.62
C GLU A 709 23.53 8.23 -0.55
N SER A 710 22.32 7.68 -0.70
CA SER A 710 21.79 6.65 0.20
C SER A 710 22.68 5.41 0.21
N PHE A 711 23.10 4.95 -0.96
CA PHE A 711 24.03 3.83 -1.08
C PHE A 711 25.37 4.10 -0.38
N ARG A 712 25.98 5.28 -0.60
CA ARG A 712 27.23 5.66 0.07
C ARG A 712 27.09 5.63 1.59
N HIS A 713 26.02 6.20 2.14
CA HIS A 713 25.78 6.14 3.58
C HIS A 713 25.55 4.72 4.09
N LEU A 714 24.88 3.85 3.33
CA LEU A 714 24.74 2.44 3.70
C LEU A 714 26.09 1.70 3.73
N GLN A 715 27.03 2.05 2.86
CA GLN A 715 28.37 1.45 2.86
C GLN A 715 29.21 1.89 4.06
N GLU A 716 29.02 3.12 4.54
CA GLU A 716 29.76 3.67 5.69
C GLU A 716 29.27 3.11 7.04
N ASN A 717 28.07 2.54 7.09
CA ASN A 717 27.45 2.04 8.31
C ASN A 717 27.40 0.51 8.31
N GLU A 718 28.21 -0.13 9.16
CA GLU A 718 28.24 -1.59 9.25
C GLU A 718 27.08 -2.17 10.09
N ASP A 719 26.51 -1.37 11.00
CA ASP A 719 25.45 -1.78 11.90
C ASP A 719 24.06 -1.38 11.42
N ILE A 720 23.05 -2.14 11.86
CA ILE A 720 21.65 -1.86 11.51
C ILE A 720 21.19 -0.49 12.02
N PHE A 721 21.83 0.03 13.07
CA PHE A 721 21.53 1.33 13.64
C PHE A 721 21.84 2.45 12.66
N GLY A 722 23.06 2.47 12.09
CA GLY A 722 23.47 3.46 11.10
C GLY A 722 22.65 3.35 9.81
N VAL A 723 22.32 2.13 9.38
CA VAL A 723 21.42 1.90 8.23
C VAL A 723 20.04 2.52 8.45
N LEU A 724 19.38 2.24 9.57
CA LEU A 724 18.05 2.78 9.85
C LEU A 724 18.08 4.30 10.06
N ARG A 725 19.19 4.83 10.61
CA ARG A 725 19.37 6.26 10.87
C ARG A 725 19.30 7.13 9.62
N ILE A 726 19.65 6.60 8.44
CA ILE A 726 19.53 7.31 7.16
C ILE A 726 18.10 7.84 6.97
N SER A 727 17.09 7.02 7.26
CA SER A 727 15.68 7.41 7.11
C SER A 727 15.25 8.52 8.07
N TYR A 728 15.85 8.56 9.27
CA TYR A 728 15.66 9.60 10.28
C TYR A 728 16.39 10.90 9.90
N ASP A 729 17.64 10.81 9.44
CA ASP A 729 18.46 11.99 9.15
C ASP A 729 17.88 12.84 8.00
N HIS A 730 17.10 12.22 7.11
CA HIS A 730 16.36 12.88 6.04
C HIS A 730 14.95 13.36 6.42
N LEU A 731 14.51 13.20 7.68
CA LEU A 731 13.30 13.88 8.18
C LEU A 731 13.59 15.38 8.37
N ARG A 732 12.58 16.23 8.17
CA ARG A 732 12.72 17.69 8.25
C ARG A 732 12.06 18.26 9.48
N GLY A 733 12.76 19.12 10.21
CA GLY A 733 12.21 19.95 11.30
C GLY A 733 11.31 19.19 12.27
N ASN A 734 10.01 19.47 12.23
CA ASN A 734 9.00 18.87 13.11
C ASN A 734 8.85 17.34 12.95
N GLU A 735 9.18 16.77 11.79
CA GLU A 735 9.12 15.32 11.55
C GLU A 735 10.11 14.57 12.45
N LYS A 736 11.35 15.08 12.59
CA LYS A 736 12.37 14.52 13.49
C LYS A 736 11.88 14.57 14.93
N GLU A 737 11.44 15.74 15.38
CA GLU A 737 10.99 15.94 16.76
C GLU A 737 9.76 15.07 17.09
N ALA A 738 8.83 14.93 16.14
CA ALA A 738 7.65 14.08 16.26
C ALA A 738 8.02 12.60 16.41
N PHE A 739 8.93 12.10 15.56
CA PHE A 739 9.41 10.71 15.66
C PHE A 739 10.06 10.42 17.02
N LEU A 740 10.92 11.34 17.50
CA LEU A 740 11.57 11.19 18.81
C LEU A 740 10.55 11.21 19.96
N ASP A 741 9.54 12.09 19.90
CA ASP A 741 8.48 12.12 20.91
C ASP A 741 7.65 10.84 20.93
N ILE A 742 7.32 10.30 19.75
CA ILE A 742 6.60 9.03 19.66
C ILE A 742 7.42 7.94 20.34
N CYS A 743 8.71 7.83 20.01
CA CYS A 743 9.60 6.83 20.59
C CYS A 743 9.72 6.93 22.13
N CYS A 744 9.64 8.16 22.67
CA CYS A 744 9.80 8.42 24.09
C CYS A 744 8.48 8.26 24.88
N PHE A 745 7.36 8.76 24.36
CA PHE A 745 6.14 9.00 25.16
C PHE A 745 4.86 8.36 24.62
N LEU A 746 4.79 7.96 23.35
CA LEU A 746 3.50 7.68 22.68
C LEU A 746 3.37 6.28 22.08
N ILE A 747 4.37 5.41 22.26
CA ILE A 747 4.25 3.99 21.86
C ILE A 747 3.10 3.35 22.65
N GLY A 748 2.27 2.57 21.97
CA GLY A 748 1.13 1.87 22.58
C GLY A 748 -0.09 2.75 22.85
N LYS A 749 -0.11 4.00 22.36
CA LYS A 749 -1.28 4.90 22.43
C LYS A 749 -2.12 4.80 21.16
N LEU A 750 -3.43 5.04 21.28
CA LEU A 750 -4.34 5.07 20.13
C LEU A 750 -3.89 6.10 19.09
N GLU A 751 -4.08 5.78 17.81
CA GLU A 751 -3.72 6.64 16.69
C GLU A 751 -4.32 8.05 16.81
N ASP A 752 -5.61 8.16 17.13
CA ASP A 752 -6.28 9.45 17.29
C ASP A 752 -5.66 10.28 18.42
N TYR A 753 -5.29 9.63 19.53
CA TYR A 753 -4.60 10.27 20.65
C TYR A 753 -3.24 10.83 20.20
N VAL A 754 -2.49 10.07 19.40
CA VAL A 754 -1.19 10.50 18.87
C VAL A 754 -1.35 11.61 17.82
N CYS A 755 -2.37 11.55 16.97
CA CYS A 755 -2.72 12.63 16.03
C CYS A 755 -3.00 13.93 16.78
N ILE A 756 -3.80 13.87 17.85
CA ILE A 756 -4.11 15.03 18.70
C ILE A 756 -2.85 15.55 19.40
N PHE A 757 -1.97 14.66 19.85
CA PHE A 757 -0.65 15.04 20.38
C PHE A 757 0.19 15.81 19.38
N LEU A 758 0.33 15.28 18.18
CA LEU A 758 1.14 15.91 17.14
C LEU A 758 0.54 17.24 16.69
N GLU A 759 -0.79 17.34 16.65
CA GLU A 759 -1.47 18.61 16.38
C GLU A 759 -1.26 19.64 17.51
N GLY A 760 -1.33 19.21 18.77
CA GLY A 760 -1.10 20.06 19.94
C GLY A 760 0.35 20.55 20.05
N CYS A 761 1.31 19.69 19.72
CA CYS A 761 2.73 20.01 19.83
C CYS A 761 3.28 20.73 18.60
N TYR A 762 2.84 20.38 17.38
CA TYR A 762 3.44 20.82 16.12
C TYR A 762 2.49 21.52 15.15
N GLY A 763 1.19 21.51 15.43
CA GLY A 763 0.16 22.08 14.54
C GLY A 763 -0.17 21.23 13.31
N MET A 764 0.37 20.01 13.22
CA MET A 764 0.22 19.12 12.06
C MET A 764 0.04 17.66 12.50
N GLY A 765 -1.15 17.29 12.97
CA GLY A 765 -1.43 15.94 13.50
C GLY A 765 -1.32 14.84 12.45
N GLN A 766 -2.35 14.72 11.62
CA GLN A 766 -2.46 13.66 10.62
C GLN A 766 -1.32 13.70 9.59
N THR A 767 -0.90 14.89 9.16
CA THR A 767 0.18 15.05 8.17
C THR A 767 1.50 14.46 8.67
N LEU A 768 1.92 14.80 9.90
CA LEU A 768 3.17 14.26 10.44
C LEU A 768 3.07 12.76 10.66
N LEU A 769 1.96 12.26 11.19
CA LEU A 769 1.78 10.83 11.39
C LEU A 769 1.80 10.05 10.06
N ASN A 770 1.15 10.59 9.02
CA ASN A 770 1.15 9.99 7.68
C ASN A 770 2.55 9.95 7.05
N VAL A 771 3.38 10.99 7.24
CA VAL A 771 4.77 11.01 6.76
C VAL A 771 5.61 9.95 7.48
N LEU A 772 5.46 9.81 8.80
CA LEU A 772 6.19 8.80 9.56
C LEU A 772 5.74 7.37 9.20
N LYS A 773 4.44 7.18 8.93
CA LYS A 773 3.90 5.91 8.43
C LYS A 773 4.36 5.59 7.01
N SER A 774 4.35 6.56 6.10
CA SER A 774 4.79 6.35 4.71
C SER A 774 6.26 5.99 4.62
N ARG A 775 7.08 6.49 5.55
CA ARG A 775 8.50 6.12 5.70
C ARG A 775 8.74 4.83 6.48
N SER A 776 7.69 4.08 6.83
CA SER A 776 7.79 2.84 7.61
C SER A 776 8.46 3.01 9.00
N LEU A 777 8.51 4.23 9.53
CA LEU A 777 9.09 4.54 10.84
C LEU A 777 8.13 4.27 12.00
N VAL A 778 6.83 4.43 11.72
CA VAL A 778 5.71 4.22 12.65
C VAL A 778 4.64 3.38 11.93
N SER A 779 3.91 2.57 12.66
CA SER A 779 2.75 1.82 12.15
C SER A 779 1.60 1.85 13.14
N THR A 780 0.40 1.44 12.71
CA THR A 780 -0.75 1.21 13.59
C THR A 780 -1.11 -0.27 13.54
N ASP A 781 -1.38 -0.88 14.69
CA ASP A 781 -1.85 -2.26 14.75
C ASP A 781 -3.36 -2.39 14.53
N ALA A 782 -3.88 -3.62 14.61
CA ALA A 782 -5.31 -3.91 14.41
C ALA A 782 -6.21 -3.32 15.51
N GLU A 783 -5.65 -3.00 16.69
CA GLU A 783 -6.37 -2.37 17.80
C GLU A 783 -6.36 -0.83 17.68
N GLY A 784 -5.74 -0.28 16.63
CA GLY A 784 -5.62 1.16 16.43
C GLY A 784 -4.49 1.79 17.24
N LEU A 785 -3.58 1.00 17.83
CA LEU A 785 -2.48 1.49 18.65
C LEU A 785 -1.23 1.77 17.81
N ILE A 786 -0.55 2.87 18.11
CA ILE A 786 0.71 3.24 17.50
C ILE A 786 1.83 2.31 17.94
N ARG A 787 2.51 1.74 16.96
CA ARG A 787 3.66 0.87 17.12
C ARG A 787 4.88 1.48 16.43
N VAL A 788 6.04 1.28 17.06
CA VAL A 788 7.35 1.56 16.47
C VAL A 788 8.17 0.29 16.61
N HIS A 789 8.78 -0.17 15.52
CA HIS A 789 9.63 -1.36 15.56
C HIS A 789 10.74 -1.16 16.62
N ASP A 790 11.04 -2.20 17.39
CA ASP A 790 11.95 -2.11 18.54
C ASP A 790 13.32 -1.48 18.20
N GLN A 791 13.95 -1.84 17.07
CA GLN A 791 15.19 -1.21 16.58
C GLN A 791 15.04 0.28 16.23
N LEU A 792 13.91 0.69 15.66
CA LEU A 792 13.64 2.11 15.36
C LEU A 792 13.38 2.90 16.64
N ARG A 793 12.67 2.31 17.61
CA ARG A 793 12.47 2.87 18.94
C ARG A 793 13.80 3.05 19.66
N ASP A 794 14.61 1.99 19.68
CA ASP A 794 15.91 1.98 20.35
C ASP A 794 16.84 3.00 19.67
N MET A 795 16.76 3.14 18.34
CA MET A 795 17.41 4.21 17.58
C MET A 795 16.97 5.61 17.99
N GLY A 796 15.67 5.90 17.95
CA GLY A 796 15.14 7.20 18.38
C GLY A 796 15.54 7.55 19.82
N ARG A 797 15.45 6.58 20.74
CA ARG A 797 15.84 6.76 22.14
C ARG A 797 17.35 6.98 22.30
N HIS A 798 18.18 6.25 21.55
CA HIS A 798 19.63 6.43 21.57
C HIS A 798 20.04 7.82 21.05
N ILE A 799 19.43 8.30 19.96
CA ILE A 799 19.64 9.67 19.45
C ILE A 799 19.37 10.72 20.55
N VAL A 800 18.31 10.53 21.35
CA VAL A 800 18.03 11.43 22.48
C VAL A 800 19.09 11.31 23.58
N ARG A 801 19.53 10.10 23.91
CA ARG A 801 20.54 9.85 24.96
C ARG A 801 21.92 10.39 24.60
N GLU A 802 22.34 10.33 23.34
CA GLU A 802 23.63 10.88 22.90
C GLU A 802 23.58 12.39 22.63
N GLY A 803 22.41 12.89 22.22
CA GLY A 803 22.20 14.30 21.89
C GLY A 803 21.93 15.17 23.12
N LYS A 804 20.85 15.95 23.05
CA LYS A 804 20.53 16.99 24.05
C LYS A 804 20.04 16.43 25.39
N LYS A 805 19.68 15.13 25.44
CA LYS A 805 19.07 14.49 26.64
C LYS A 805 17.88 15.30 27.18
N ASP A 806 17.11 15.91 26.27
CA ASP A 806 16.03 16.86 26.56
C ASP A 806 14.65 16.20 26.69
N ARG A 807 14.57 14.87 26.51
CA ARG A 807 13.37 14.07 26.76
C ARG A 807 13.73 12.96 27.73
N VAL A 808 12.95 12.83 28.79
CA VAL A 808 13.14 11.82 29.82
C VAL A 808 11.85 11.04 29.99
N TRP A 809 11.91 9.74 29.71
CA TRP A 809 10.76 8.82 29.78
C TRP A 809 10.98 7.64 30.75
N GLU A 810 12.23 7.38 31.14
CA GLU A 810 12.59 6.32 32.10
C GLU A 810 12.45 6.84 33.53
N GLU A 811 11.87 6.01 34.40
CA GLU A 811 11.61 6.38 35.80
C GLU A 811 12.89 6.68 36.58
N GLU A 812 13.93 5.84 36.45
CA GLU A 812 15.23 6.04 37.10
C GLU A 812 15.86 7.38 36.68
N THR A 813 15.96 7.63 35.37
CA THR A 813 16.50 8.89 34.84
C THR A 813 15.63 10.10 35.24
N ALA A 814 14.32 9.92 35.36
CA ALA A 814 13.43 10.97 35.82
C ALA A 814 13.67 11.31 37.30
N ASN A 815 13.97 10.33 38.16
CA ASN A 815 14.34 10.57 39.55
C ASN A 815 15.63 11.41 39.62
N ASP A 816 16.66 10.99 38.89
CA ASP A 816 17.96 11.69 38.86
C ASP A 816 17.80 13.15 38.42
N VAL A 817 16.93 13.42 37.44
CA VAL A 817 16.69 14.78 36.93
C VAL A 817 15.83 15.61 37.88
N LEU A 818 14.95 15.00 38.66
CA LEU A 818 14.19 15.70 39.69
C LEU A 818 15.05 16.03 40.92
N GLU A 819 16.05 15.20 41.23
CA GLU A 819 17.06 15.48 42.26
C GLU A 819 18.07 16.55 41.78
N ASP A 820 18.53 16.46 40.53
CA ASP A 820 19.39 17.44 39.87
C ASP A 820 18.57 18.54 39.17
N GLY A 821 18.06 19.49 39.97
CA GLY A 821 17.20 20.58 39.51
C GLY A 821 17.77 21.44 38.37
N GLY A 822 19.09 21.41 38.12
CA GLY A 822 19.73 22.12 37.01
C GLY A 822 19.28 21.62 35.63
N ARG A 823 19.07 20.31 35.47
CA ARG A 823 18.69 19.69 34.19
C ARG A 823 17.24 19.95 33.79
N LEU A 824 16.37 20.26 34.75
CA LEU A 824 14.96 20.60 34.49
C LEU A 824 14.80 21.83 33.58
N SER A 825 15.77 22.74 33.60
CA SER A 825 15.72 23.97 32.83
C SER A 825 15.81 23.77 31.31
N THR A 826 16.46 22.67 30.88
CA THR A 826 16.72 22.35 29.46
C THR A 826 15.77 21.30 28.89
N LEU A 827 14.96 20.64 29.73
CA LEU A 827 14.06 19.59 29.29
C LEU A 827 12.93 20.13 28.41
N ARG A 828 12.64 19.39 27.33
CA ARG A 828 11.48 19.58 26.45
C ARG A 828 10.34 18.61 26.79
N GLY A 829 10.65 17.40 27.26
CA GLY A 829 9.65 16.41 27.63
C GLY A 829 10.03 15.62 28.88
N LEU A 830 9.06 15.40 29.76
CA LEU A 830 9.26 14.68 31.01
C LEU A 830 8.07 13.76 31.29
N SER A 831 8.35 12.48 31.54
CA SER A 831 7.41 11.51 32.08
C SER A 831 7.82 11.14 33.50
N ILE A 832 6.89 11.21 34.44
CA ILE A 832 7.13 10.92 35.87
C ILE A 832 6.03 10.02 36.43
N ASN A 833 6.36 9.26 37.48
CA ASN A 833 5.41 8.45 38.24
C ASN A 833 5.12 9.11 39.60
N THR A 834 3.88 9.08 40.09
CA THR A 834 3.53 9.75 41.37
C THR A 834 4.01 9.04 42.64
N GLY A 835 4.73 7.91 42.49
CA GLY A 835 5.52 7.31 43.56
C GLY A 835 6.78 8.10 43.96
N MET A 836 7.26 9.01 43.11
CA MET A 836 8.55 9.69 43.26
C MET A 836 8.53 10.75 44.37
N CYS A 837 9.62 10.85 45.14
CA CYS A 837 9.81 11.86 46.18
C CYS A 837 10.49 13.10 45.59
N PHE A 838 9.98 14.28 45.88
CA PHE A 838 10.52 15.54 45.36
C PHE A 838 11.30 16.29 46.44
N PRO A 839 12.41 16.96 46.09
CA PRO A 839 13.09 17.87 47.01
C PRO A 839 12.18 19.07 47.33
N GLU A 840 11.97 19.34 48.62
CA GLU A 840 11.00 20.35 49.10
C GLU A 840 11.44 21.81 48.85
N ASN A 841 12.70 22.05 48.46
CA ASN A 841 13.38 23.31 48.76
C ASN A 841 13.61 24.28 47.58
N GLU A 842 13.31 23.91 46.32
CA GLU A 842 13.55 24.82 45.18
C GLU A 842 12.34 24.97 44.24
N VAL A 843 12.10 26.19 43.76
CA VAL A 843 11.13 26.48 42.71
C VAL A 843 11.76 26.09 41.38
N ALA A 844 11.44 24.90 40.88
CA ALA A 844 11.94 24.45 39.59
C ALA A 844 11.31 25.25 38.44
N MET A 845 12.13 25.97 37.67
CA MET A 845 11.73 26.58 36.42
C MET A 845 12.01 25.62 35.28
N CYS A 846 10.98 25.24 34.53
CA CYS A 846 11.08 24.37 33.36
C CYS A 846 10.65 25.18 32.11
N PRO A 847 11.43 26.20 31.69
CA PRO A 847 11.02 27.12 30.64
C PRO A 847 10.87 26.45 29.28
N GLU A 848 11.67 25.43 28.97
CA GLU A 848 11.65 24.72 27.68
C GLU A 848 10.66 23.54 27.64
N LEU A 849 10.08 23.17 28.79
CA LEU A 849 9.23 21.99 28.89
C LEU A 849 7.92 22.20 28.13
N ARG A 850 7.68 21.34 27.14
CA ARG A 850 6.49 21.35 26.30
C ARG A 850 5.58 20.14 26.53
N ILE A 851 6.12 19.02 27.01
CA ILE A 851 5.39 17.79 27.31
C ILE A 851 5.61 17.41 28.76
N LEU A 852 4.53 17.24 29.51
CA LEU A 852 4.55 16.63 30.84
C LEU A 852 3.53 15.50 30.90
N VAL A 853 4.01 14.30 31.20
CA VAL A 853 3.19 13.11 31.43
C VAL A 853 3.41 12.66 32.86
N VAL A 854 2.31 12.56 33.62
CA VAL A 854 2.32 12.12 35.01
C VAL A 854 1.47 10.87 35.12
N ASN A 855 2.14 9.74 35.34
CA ASN A 855 1.51 8.45 35.51
C ASN A 855 1.25 8.20 37.00
N ASN A 856 0.06 7.72 37.36
CA ASN A 856 -0.21 7.27 38.71
C ASN A 856 -0.13 5.75 38.76
N GLY A 857 0.95 5.21 39.34
CA GLY A 857 0.99 3.79 39.71
C GLY A 857 -0.16 3.44 40.67
N ASN A 858 -0.71 2.24 40.56
CA ASN A 858 -1.75 1.76 41.45
C ASN A 858 -1.15 1.55 42.85
N MET A 859 -1.27 2.55 43.74
CA MET A 859 -0.89 2.40 45.15
C MET A 859 -1.89 1.47 45.85
N SER A 860 -1.67 0.16 45.71
CA SER A 860 -2.28 -0.87 46.55
C SER A 860 -1.45 -1.00 47.84
N GLY A 861 -1.77 -0.21 48.85
CA GLY A 861 -1.07 -0.29 50.13
C GLY A 861 -1.39 0.86 51.08
N THR A 862 -1.52 0.53 52.35
CA THR A 862 -1.97 1.36 53.49
C THR A 862 -1.08 2.58 53.84
N ASP A 863 -0.13 2.97 53.00
CA ASP A 863 0.80 4.10 53.22
C ASP A 863 0.35 5.43 52.57
N SER A 864 -0.95 5.53 52.24
CA SER A 864 -1.57 6.65 51.52
C SER A 864 -1.50 8.02 52.21
N HIS A 865 -1.24 8.06 53.52
CA HIS A 865 -1.38 9.29 54.31
C HIS A 865 -0.07 9.99 54.66
N ARG A 866 1.10 9.33 54.60
CA ARG A 866 2.38 9.95 54.99
C ARG A 866 3.19 10.54 53.83
N HIS A 867 3.03 10.05 52.60
CA HIS A 867 3.82 10.51 51.46
C HIS A 867 3.10 11.49 50.51
N ASN A 868 1.80 11.74 50.69
CA ASN A 868 1.02 12.60 49.80
C ASN A 868 1.29 14.11 49.99
N SER A 869 1.84 14.50 51.16
CA SER A 869 2.07 15.90 51.55
C SER A 869 3.24 16.54 50.82
N SER A 870 4.42 15.90 50.83
CA SER A 870 5.63 16.40 50.16
C SER A 870 5.51 16.36 48.62
N ARG A 871 4.72 15.42 48.09
CA ARG A 871 4.42 15.26 46.64
C ARG A 871 3.65 16.43 46.04
N ARG A 872 2.73 17.04 46.82
CA ARG A 872 1.97 18.23 46.39
C ARG A 872 2.83 19.49 46.32
N GLY A 873 3.92 19.55 47.09
CA GLY A 873 4.74 20.76 47.24
C GLY A 873 5.53 21.13 45.99
N PHE A 874 6.09 20.15 45.27
CA PHE A 874 6.92 20.41 44.09
C PHE A 874 6.12 20.92 42.90
N LEU A 875 5.03 20.23 42.51
CA LEU A 875 4.25 20.61 41.34
C LEU A 875 3.46 21.92 41.53
N GLN A 876 3.23 22.34 42.78
CA GLN A 876 2.75 23.70 43.08
C GLN A 876 3.81 24.79 42.83
N LYS A 877 5.10 24.44 42.91
CA LYS A 877 6.24 25.34 42.70
C LYS A 877 6.77 25.30 41.26
N VAL A 878 6.59 24.20 40.52
CA VAL A 878 7.02 24.09 39.12
C VAL A 878 6.33 25.15 38.26
N ARG A 879 7.11 25.85 37.42
CA ARG A 879 6.59 26.78 36.42
C ARG A 879 6.99 26.37 35.02
N CYS A 880 6.00 26.00 34.21
CA CYS A 880 6.18 25.58 32.82
C CYS A 880 5.59 26.63 31.87
N ARG A 881 6.43 27.47 31.26
CA ARG A 881 5.96 28.57 30.38
C ARG A 881 5.67 28.13 28.94
N ASN A 882 6.25 27.02 28.50
CA ASN A 882 6.11 26.51 27.14
C ASN A 882 5.29 25.22 27.06
N LEU A 883 4.59 24.85 28.13
CA LEU A 883 3.82 23.61 28.19
C LEU A 883 2.73 23.65 27.11
N ARG A 884 2.69 22.60 26.27
CA ARG A 884 1.71 22.39 25.21
C ARG A 884 0.83 21.17 25.48
N TRP A 885 1.40 20.16 26.12
CA TRP A 885 0.74 18.91 26.46
C TRP A 885 0.92 18.58 27.95
N LEU A 886 -0.20 18.39 28.64
CA LEU A 886 -0.22 17.89 30.02
C LEU A 886 -1.18 16.69 30.13
N THR A 887 -0.65 15.56 30.58
CA THR A 887 -1.45 14.42 31.00
C THR A 887 -1.16 14.11 32.45
N TRP A 888 -2.20 14.09 33.27
CA TRP A 888 -2.12 13.71 34.68
C TRP A 888 -3.41 13.03 35.11
N GLU A 889 -3.44 11.72 34.94
CA GLU A 889 -4.63 10.92 35.22
C GLU A 889 -4.70 10.56 36.71
N ASN A 890 -5.91 10.39 37.23
CA ASN A 890 -6.21 10.01 38.62
C ASN A 890 -5.59 10.95 39.67
N ALA A 891 -5.41 12.22 39.34
CA ALA A 891 -4.72 13.15 40.23
C ALA A 891 -5.54 13.43 41.51
N SER A 892 -4.84 13.51 42.64
CA SER A 892 -5.47 13.66 43.96
C SER A 892 -5.76 15.11 44.39
N PHE A 893 -5.40 16.09 43.55
CA PHE A 893 -5.62 17.51 43.84
C PHE A 893 -7.02 17.97 43.44
N GLU A 894 -7.52 18.99 44.14
CA GLU A 894 -8.83 19.59 43.85
C GLU A 894 -8.76 20.73 42.82
N HIS A 895 -7.58 21.34 42.65
CA HIS A 895 -7.32 22.44 41.73
C HIS A 895 -6.01 22.19 40.99
N LEU A 896 -5.98 22.43 39.68
CA LEU A 896 -4.74 22.31 38.89
C LEU A 896 -3.71 23.35 39.39
N PRO A 897 -2.45 22.96 39.64
CA PRO A 897 -1.41 23.89 40.05
C PRO A 897 -1.27 25.08 39.07
N PRO A 898 -1.29 26.34 39.54
CA PRO A 898 -1.23 27.51 38.67
C PRO A 898 0.01 27.58 37.78
N GLY A 899 1.13 27.00 38.24
CA GLY A 899 2.38 26.97 37.47
C GLY A 899 2.36 26.05 36.25
N LEU A 900 1.33 25.19 36.11
CA LEU A 900 1.08 24.34 34.94
C LEU A 900 0.08 24.96 33.95
N CYS A 901 -0.58 26.06 34.33
CA CYS A 901 -1.53 26.79 33.48
C CYS A 901 -0.81 27.69 32.46
N SER A 902 -0.12 27.08 31.50
CA SER A 902 0.56 27.76 30.40
C SER A 902 -0.44 28.32 29.38
N GLU A 903 -0.25 29.56 28.92
CA GLU A 903 -1.04 30.11 27.80
C GLU A 903 -0.83 29.32 26.50
N LYS A 904 0.29 28.61 26.34
CA LYS A 904 0.61 27.78 25.18
C LYS A 904 0.01 26.37 25.26
N LEU A 905 -0.67 26.04 26.35
CA LEU A 905 -1.25 24.71 26.56
C LEU A 905 -2.32 24.45 25.51
N GLN A 906 -2.16 23.38 24.74
CA GLN A 906 -3.09 22.98 23.69
C GLN A 906 -3.91 21.75 24.08
N VAL A 907 -3.35 20.86 24.90
CA VAL A 907 -4.05 19.66 25.37
C VAL A 907 -3.86 19.47 26.88
N LEU A 908 -4.98 19.25 27.56
CA LEU A 908 -5.05 18.97 28.99
C LEU A 908 -5.89 17.72 29.24
N ASN A 909 -5.24 16.66 29.73
CA ASN A 909 -5.89 15.43 30.17
C ASN A 909 -5.75 15.29 31.69
N LEU A 910 -6.88 15.33 32.40
CA LEU A 910 -6.97 15.10 33.84
C LEU A 910 -7.96 13.97 34.19
N SER A 911 -8.12 12.99 33.31
CA SER A 911 -9.04 11.86 33.47
C SER A 911 -8.98 11.24 34.86
N GLY A 912 -10.14 10.95 35.47
CA GLY A 912 -10.26 10.32 36.78
C GLY A 912 -9.79 11.16 37.97
N SER A 913 -9.46 12.44 37.77
CA SER A 913 -8.92 13.28 38.84
C SER A 913 -10.00 13.83 39.79
N ASN A 914 -9.58 14.20 40.99
CA ASN A 914 -10.44 14.79 42.03
C ASN A 914 -10.66 16.31 41.89
N ILE A 915 -10.50 16.85 40.69
CA ILE A 915 -10.65 18.28 40.44
C ILE A 915 -12.09 18.74 40.70
N ARG A 916 -12.24 19.92 41.29
CA ARG A 916 -13.55 20.55 41.52
C ARG A 916 -13.89 21.60 40.47
N GLU A 917 -12.85 22.24 39.93
CA GLU A 917 -12.92 23.26 38.90
C GLU A 917 -11.72 23.16 37.95
N VAL A 918 -11.92 23.59 36.71
CA VAL A 918 -10.85 23.77 35.72
C VAL A 918 -10.30 25.20 35.85
N PRO A 919 -8.99 25.44 35.68
CA PRO A 919 -8.42 26.78 35.75
C PRO A 919 -9.09 27.80 34.82
N ALA A 920 -9.05 29.06 35.22
CA ALA A 920 -9.57 30.16 34.43
C ALA A 920 -8.59 30.55 33.30
N ALA A 921 -9.13 30.73 32.09
CA ALA A 921 -8.48 31.22 30.87
C ALA A 921 -7.31 30.35 30.34
N LEU A 922 -7.63 29.47 29.39
CA LEU A 922 -6.64 28.72 28.60
C LEU A 922 -6.94 28.98 27.12
N PRO A 923 -6.52 30.14 26.57
CA PRO A 923 -7.05 30.64 25.31
C PRO A 923 -6.68 29.78 24.10
N ASN A 924 -5.53 29.10 24.14
CA ASN A 924 -5.03 28.24 23.07
C ASN A 924 -5.36 26.75 23.27
N LEU A 925 -6.16 26.41 24.29
CA LEU A 925 -6.52 25.02 24.57
C LEU A 925 -7.45 24.50 23.48
N LYS A 926 -7.05 23.40 22.85
CA LYS A 926 -7.79 22.72 21.78
C LYS A 926 -8.54 21.49 22.30
N TYR A 927 -7.94 20.74 23.23
CA TYR A 927 -8.53 19.52 23.76
C TYR A 927 -8.50 19.52 25.28
N LEU A 928 -9.67 19.29 25.89
CA LEU A 928 -9.85 19.15 27.32
C LEU A 928 -10.52 17.81 27.61
N TRP A 929 -9.79 16.91 28.27
CA TRP A 929 -10.27 15.57 28.64
C TRP A 929 -10.34 15.42 30.15
N LEU A 930 -11.56 15.29 30.65
CA LEU A 930 -11.89 15.12 32.07
C LEU A 930 -12.79 13.89 32.34
N PRO A 931 -12.73 12.79 31.56
CA PRO A 931 -13.61 11.65 31.79
C PRO A 931 -13.41 11.10 33.21
N GLY A 932 -14.49 10.74 33.89
CA GLY A 932 -14.50 10.19 35.24
C GLY A 932 -14.17 11.19 36.36
N CYS A 933 -14.10 12.50 36.10
CA CYS A 933 -13.89 13.52 37.14
C CYS A 933 -15.18 13.74 37.96
N LYS A 934 -15.54 12.78 38.82
CA LYS A 934 -16.83 12.74 39.53
C LYS A 934 -17.10 13.93 40.48
N ASN A 935 -16.05 14.62 40.92
CA ASN A 935 -16.14 15.79 41.81
C ASN A 935 -16.12 17.14 41.08
N LEU A 936 -16.04 17.13 39.74
CA LEU A 936 -16.07 18.34 38.93
C LEU A 936 -17.47 18.96 39.02
N LYS A 937 -17.55 20.15 39.62
CA LYS A 937 -18.82 20.87 39.80
C LYS A 937 -19.04 21.92 38.72
N VAL A 938 -17.97 22.63 38.35
CA VAL A 938 -18.04 23.82 37.49
C VAL A 938 -16.92 23.79 36.47
N LEU A 939 -17.28 23.94 35.19
CA LEU A 939 -16.34 24.36 34.15
C LEU A 939 -16.12 25.87 34.25
N SER A 940 -14.96 26.37 33.83
CA SER A 940 -14.67 27.81 33.83
C SER A 940 -15.78 28.58 33.07
N LYS A 941 -16.55 29.44 33.76
CA LYS A 941 -17.67 30.20 33.16
C LYS A 941 -17.23 31.65 32.86
N PRO A 942 -17.42 32.18 31.64
CA PRO A 942 -17.97 31.54 30.42
C PRO A 942 -16.92 30.78 29.60
N ILE A 943 -17.11 29.48 29.35
CA ILE A 943 -16.13 28.61 28.69
C ILE A 943 -15.78 29.09 27.28
N GLY A 944 -16.78 29.55 26.53
CA GLY A 944 -16.64 30.03 25.15
C GLY A 944 -15.76 31.27 25.02
N THR A 945 -15.57 32.05 26.09
CA THR A 945 -14.66 33.21 26.08
C THR A 945 -13.30 32.86 26.68
N LEU A 946 -13.26 31.93 27.64
CA LEU A 946 -12.03 31.56 28.34
C LEU A 946 -11.19 30.53 27.56
N MET A 947 -11.81 29.75 26.68
CA MET A 947 -11.18 28.69 25.88
C MET A 947 -11.74 28.66 24.44
N PRO A 948 -11.62 29.76 23.68
CA PRO A 948 -12.27 29.92 22.37
C PRO A 948 -11.76 28.94 21.30
N SER A 949 -10.55 28.40 21.45
CA SER A 949 -9.94 27.47 20.49
C SER A 949 -10.28 25.99 20.71
N LEU A 950 -11.21 25.68 21.62
CA LEU A 950 -11.60 24.31 21.92
C LEU A 950 -12.20 23.61 20.69
N ARG A 951 -11.65 22.42 20.41
CA ARG A 951 -12.06 21.51 19.34
C ARG A 951 -12.65 20.21 19.88
N GLY A 952 -12.15 19.73 21.01
CA GLY A 952 -12.64 18.53 21.69
C GLY A 952 -12.83 18.77 23.18
N LEU A 953 -14.00 18.38 23.69
CA LEU A 953 -14.33 18.44 25.11
C LEU A 953 -14.94 17.10 25.54
N ASP A 954 -14.22 16.37 26.39
CA ASP A 954 -14.70 15.11 26.96
C ASP A 954 -14.93 15.25 28.46
N LEU A 955 -16.19 15.09 28.87
CA LEU A 955 -16.65 15.17 30.26
C LEU A 955 -17.33 13.87 30.70
N TYR A 956 -17.18 12.76 29.98
CA TYR A 956 -17.81 11.48 30.29
C TYR A 956 -17.81 11.17 31.80
N GLY A 957 -18.95 10.84 32.38
CA GLY A 957 -19.05 10.46 33.80
C GLY A 957 -18.81 11.59 34.82
N CYS A 958 -18.81 12.86 34.42
CA CYS A 958 -18.78 14.02 35.31
C CYS A 958 -20.14 14.25 36.00
N SER A 959 -20.54 13.32 36.86
CA SER A 959 -21.89 13.23 37.44
C SER A 959 -22.33 14.41 38.34
N GLN A 960 -21.39 15.18 38.90
CA GLN A 960 -21.67 16.34 39.78
C GLN A 960 -21.63 17.68 39.05
N LEU A 961 -21.44 17.69 37.74
CA LEU A 961 -21.40 18.92 36.97
C LEU A 961 -22.74 19.67 37.13
N GLU A 962 -22.68 20.91 37.63
CA GLU A 962 -23.87 21.73 37.95
C GLU A 962 -24.55 22.32 36.70
N GLY A 963 -24.05 22.00 35.51
CA GLY A 963 -24.60 22.38 34.21
C GLY A 963 -23.58 23.08 33.31
N LEU A 964 -23.83 22.98 32.00
CA LEU A 964 -23.06 23.65 30.95
C LEU A 964 -23.51 25.09 30.80
N ASP A 965 -22.58 26.03 30.64
CA ASP A 965 -22.94 27.42 30.43
C ASP A 965 -23.30 27.70 28.96
N SER A 966 -24.17 28.68 28.71
CA SER A 966 -24.69 28.99 27.38
C SER A 966 -23.63 29.49 26.39
N SER A 967 -22.42 29.82 26.85
CA SER A 967 -21.34 30.22 25.94
C SER A 967 -20.69 29.04 25.21
N LEU A 968 -21.04 27.79 25.55
CA LEU A 968 -20.60 26.61 24.81
C LEU A 968 -20.97 26.70 23.31
N GLY A 969 -22.13 27.27 23.00
CA GLY A 969 -22.56 27.50 21.61
C GLY A 969 -21.79 28.60 20.86
N LYS A 970 -20.91 29.35 21.55
CA LYS A 970 -19.98 30.31 20.93
C LYS A 970 -18.69 29.66 20.45
N LEU A 971 -18.43 28.40 20.81
CA LEU A 971 -17.26 27.66 20.38
C LEU A 971 -17.44 27.20 18.92
N THR A 972 -16.97 28.03 17.99
CA THR A 972 -17.10 27.76 16.54
C THR A 972 -16.18 26.66 16.05
N ASP A 973 -15.14 26.31 16.82
CA ASP A 973 -14.17 25.27 16.45
C ASP A 973 -14.48 23.90 17.10
N LEU A 974 -15.49 23.81 17.97
CA LEU A 974 -15.82 22.60 18.73
C LEU A 974 -16.45 21.53 17.82
N ARG A 975 -15.73 20.42 17.66
CA ARG A 975 -16.08 19.30 16.77
C ARG A 975 -16.50 18.05 17.53
N ILE A 976 -15.89 17.79 18.70
CA ILE A 976 -16.14 16.60 19.50
C ILE A 976 -16.61 17.03 20.88
N LEU A 977 -17.78 16.54 21.29
CA LEU A 977 -18.34 16.79 22.62
C LEU A 977 -18.89 15.49 23.21
N ASN A 978 -18.30 15.05 24.33
CA ASN A 978 -18.79 13.92 25.10
C ASN A 978 -19.33 14.40 26.45
N LEU A 979 -20.62 14.22 26.66
CA LEU A 979 -21.36 14.57 27.86
C LEU A 979 -22.08 13.36 28.46
N SER A 980 -21.73 12.15 28.02
CA SER A 980 -22.39 10.94 28.47
C SER A 980 -22.24 10.77 29.98
N GLU A 981 -23.27 10.25 30.63
CA GLU A 981 -23.39 10.13 32.10
C GLU A 981 -23.23 11.46 32.88
N CYS A 982 -23.43 12.61 32.22
CA CYS A 982 -23.42 13.92 32.87
C CYS A 982 -24.83 14.44 33.17
N ARG A 983 -24.91 15.40 34.10
CA ARG A 983 -26.11 16.23 34.28
C ARG A 983 -26.12 17.36 33.25
N VAL A 984 -26.84 17.13 32.16
CA VAL A 984 -27.00 18.09 31.05
C VAL A 984 -28.31 18.89 31.16
N PRO A 985 -28.40 20.10 30.55
CA PRO A 985 -29.66 20.83 30.47
C PRO A 985 -30.73 20.04 29.68
N SER A 986 -32.01 20.41 29.87
CA SER A 986 -33.15 19.76 29.21
C SER A 986 -33.16 19.93 27.69
N GLU A 987 -32.46 20.93 27.17
CA GLU A 987 -32.25 21.18 25.75
C GLU A 987 -30.79 21.58 25.51
N ILE A 988 -30.16 20.98 24.50
CA ILE A 988 -28.85 21.39 23.98
C ILE A 988 -29.06 21.95 22.58
N ALA A 989 -28.58 23.19 22.36
CA ALA A 989 -28.74 23.90 21.12
C ALA A 989 -27.51 24.75 20.76
N GLY A 990 -27.38 25.09 19.47
CA GLY A 990 -26.43 26.08 18.99
C GLY A 990 -24.98 25.58 18.94
N LEU A 991 -24.75 24.40 18.37
CA LEU A 991 -23.42 23.81 18.18
C LEU A 991 -23.11 23.74 16.67
N PRO A 992 -22.61 24.84 16.06
CA PRO A 992 -22.66 25.04 14.61
C PRO A 992 -21.67 24.18 13.81
N CYS A 993 -20.58 23.71 14.42
CA CYS A 993 -19.49 22.98 13.75
C CYS A 993 -19.24 21.59 14.35
N MET A 994 -20.22 21.06 15.09
CA MET A 994 -20.14 19.76 15.75
C MET A 994 -20.09 18.62 14.72
N GLN A 995 -19.16 17.68 14.91
CA GLN A 995 -18.98 16.48 14.10
C GLN A 995 -19.36 15.22 14.88
N GLU A 996 -19.04 15.17 16.18
CA GLU A 996 -19.31 14.03 17.05
C GLU A 996 -19.93 14.49 18.37
N LEU A 997 -21.10 13.96 18.70
CA LEU A 997 -21.82 14.27 19.92
C LEU A 997 -22.23 12.99 20.66
N TYR A 998 -21.69 12.80 21.85
CA TYR A 998 -21.96 11.65 22.70
C TYR A 998 -22.77 12.08 23.93
N LEU A 999 -23.95 11.49 24.08
CA LEU A 999 -24.97 11.82 25.07
C LEU A 999 -25.62 10.54 25.62
N GLU A 1000 -24.81 9.52 25.93
CA GLU A 1000 -25.30 8.28 26.51
C GLU A 1000 -25.71 8.48 27.98
N ASP A 1001 -26.82 7.87 28.41
CA ASP A 1001 -27.39 7.96 29.76
C ASP A 1001 -27.67 9.39 30.28
N CYS A 1002 -27.89 10.34 29.37
CA CYS A 1002 -28.29 11.71 29.68
C CYS A 1002 -29.80 11.82 29.99
N THR A 1003 -30.22 11.28 31.13
CA THR A 1003 -31.65 11.17 31.52
C THR A 1003 -32.41 12.50 31.62
N SER A 1004 -31.72 13.63 31.82
CA SER A 1004 -32.36 14.96 31.92
C SER A 1004 -32.64 15.61 30.56
N LEU A 1005 -32.06 15.09 29.47
CA LEU A 1005 -32.19 15.66 28.13
C LEU A 1005 -33.56 15.33 27.52
N THR A 1006 -34.25 16.36 27.03
CA THR A 1006 -35.59 16.23 26.42
C THR A 1006 -35.64 16.69 24.97
N ALA A 1007 -34.71 17.53 24.53
CA ALA A 1007 -34.66 18.06 23.17
C ALA A 1007 -33.22 18.32 22.69
N LEU A 1008 -33.02 18.13 21.38
CA LEU A 1008 -31.84 18.58 20.65
C LEU A 1008 -32.30 19.46 19.49
N SER A 1009 -31.78 20.68 19.39
CA SER A 1009 -32.18 21.66 18.38
C SER A 1009 -31.00 22.42 17.79
N CYS A 1010 -31.14 22.90 16.55
CA CYS A 1010 -30.11 23.69 15.87
C CYS A 1010 -28.73 23.02 15.84
N LEU A 1011 -28.70 21.69 15.64
CA LEU A 1011 -27.46 20.94 15.47
C LEU A 1011 -26.86 21.19 14.07
N SER A 1012 -25.53 21.05 13.99
CA SER A 1012 -24.77 21.26 12.75
C SER A 1012 -25.17 20.28 11.65
N THR A 1013 -25.19 20.75 10.39
CA THR A 1013 -25.26 19.89 9.20
C THR A 1013 -24.00 19.03 9.02
N SER A 1014 -22.89 19.38 9.70
CA SER A 1014 -21.63 18.63 9.66
C SER A 1014 -21.55 17.48 10.67
N LEU A 1015 -22.62 17.22 11.42
CA LEU A 1015 -22.69 16.16 12.42
C LEU A 1015 -22.61 14.78 11.75
N GLN A 1016 -21.58 14.01 12.08
CA GLN A 1016 -21.32 12.67 11.54
C GLN A 1016 -21.74 11.57 12.52
N ILE A 1017 -21.51 11.79 13.82
CA ILE A 1017 -21.78 10.82 14.88
C ILE A 1017 -22.67 11.45 15.95
N LEU A 1018 -23.78 10.78 16.26
CA LEU A 1018 -24.67 11.11 17.36
C LEU A 1018 -24.99 9.85 18.16
N TRP A 1019 -24.57 9.80 19.42
CA TRP A 1019 -24.82 8.68 20.34
C TRP A 1019 -25.81 9.10 21.43
N LEU A 1020 -26.96 8.41 21.51
CA LEU A 1020 -28.08 8.71 22.44
C LEU A 1020 -28.54 7.50 23.26
N ASN A 1021 -27.72 6.45 23.37
CA ASN A 1021 -28.10 5.25 24.12
C ASN A 1021 -28.49 5.62 25.58
N GLY A 1022 -29.52 4.99 26.14
CA GLY A 1022 -29.97 5.30 27.52
C GLY A 1022 -30.63 6.68 27.75
N SER A 1023 -30.60 7.59 26.78
CA SER A 1023 -31.24 8.93 26.86
C SER A 1023 -32.73 8.90 26.52
N CYS A 1024 -33.50 8.12 27.28
CA CYS A 1024 -34.89 7.75 26.99
C CYS A 1024 -35.92 8.89 27.01
N ASN A 1025 -35.55 10.09 27.49
CA ASN A 1025 -36.45 11.23 27.63
C ASN A 1025 -36.41 12.22 26.45
N VAL A 1026 -35.58 11.98 25.43
CA VAL A 1026 -35.49 12.83 24.25
C VAL A 1026 -36.76 12.69 23.41
N LYS A 1027 -37.59 13.75 23.40
CA LYS A 1027 -38.87 13.80 22.68
C LYS A 1027 -38.79 14.57 21.36
N ARG A 1028 -37.77 15.41 21.19
CA ARG A 1028 -37.60 16.27 20.01
C ARG A 1028 -36.16 16.20 19.51
N LEU A 1029 -36.00 15.81 18.26
CA LEU A 1029 -34.74 15.80 17.54
C LEU A 1029 -34.90 16.68 16.30
N ASN A 1030 -34.39 17.91 16.34
CA ASN A 1030 -34.44 18.84 15.22
C ASN A 1030 -33.05 18.98 14.59
N LEU A 1031 -32.76 18.09 13.65
CA LEU A 1031 -31.53 18.08 12.87
C LEU A 1031 -31.69 19.01 11.67
N ASN A 1032 -30.73 19.91 11.46
CA ASN A 1032 -30.59 20.58 10.18
C ASN A 1032 -29.98 19.55 9.21
N VAL A 1033 -30.83 18.80 8.49
CA VAL A 1033 -30.36 17.79 7.52
C VAL A 1033 -30.28 18.42 6.13
N SER A 1034 -29.11 18.32 5.48
CA SER A 1034 -28.91 18.57 4.05
C SER A 1034 -28.50 17.29 3.35
#